data_AF-A0A3A8LE06-F1
#
_entry.id   AF-A0A3A8LE06-F1
#
_cell.length_a   1.000
_cell.length_b   1.000
_cell.length_c   1.000
_cell.angle_alpha   90.00
_cell.angle_beta   90.00
_cell.angle_gamma   90.00
#
_symmetry.space_group_name_H-M   'P 1'
#
loop_
_entity.id
_entity.type
_entity.pdbx_description
1 polymer ?
#
loop_
_entity_poly.entity_id
_entity_poly.type
_entity_poly.pdbx_seq_one_letter_code
_entity_poly.pdbx_strand_id
1 'polypeptide(L)'
;MRTSRPVLVALAVVAVLAVGLFFALRPAATSAPSAPVTRASTPPAVLDAGSPAAPVPVKTAEAAAKPPNRFVGSEVCADCHEEQHTGWKHDWHARALSPATKQYVVGSFTGAGTHFKGESSEAWMRRDGGKYLMRTKGADGNLGEWPVQWLVGGKRMQDPITLLPDGRWQVLPVYFHVTGKGEWVDYSEKKQGALAPDHPFFWANFRRSAQHACLDCHVTGLDARYDREKHQWTTTFADAGVACESCHGPGGRHAESQAPADIVQPEKLGAAEGFAVCAQCHGPRRTLFPMLDAAHRYQPGQRYDANYQPMVLLVGNERSGDFFSDGRPSTSSFEYQALIQSKCHLQGGATCLTCHTAPHDPHAPNEVKPLTKAAPARTSANAATCQGCHAEVVAQGDKHTHHKAAAAQDCIACHMPPVVSGVLDHFADHALDVPVPQNTARHDVPNACNACHTKETPDAMGQALTKWWPQAAQRQQRRLRLADAFDEKTAAQSRGPLEAVLADTAEAGTLRGAAAKFLARRFKREAVPALRATLKGTTDSTLRSDLIDALGSVNAREATEDLVPLLKDGSLWVRQGAALTLASFGDARAMPALEALANQPETSGLVQPHVMLGQLAMRKRDVVTATREFERALDLQPYNADVLVRLADLYMVQGNVAKGRERLEEALRFDPQSRSAKQRLGMMPAP
;
A
#
# COMPACT_ATOMS: atom_id res chain seq x y z
N MET A 1 64.88 9.40 -41.47
CA MET A 1 64.40 8.85 -42.77
C MET A 1 63.26 7.85 -42.45
N ARG A 2 62.12 7.74 -43.17
CA ARG A 2 61.84 7.42 -44.59
C ARG A 2 62.37 6.03 -45.00
N THR A 3 61.61 5.12 -45.65
CA THR A 3 60.15 5.07 -46.05
C THR A 3 59.44 3.90 -45.31
N SER A 4 58.19 3.43 -45.51
CA SER A 4 57.03 3.62 -46.42
C SER A 4 55.73 3.53 -45.55
N ARG A 5 54.44 3.76 -45.89
CA ARG A 5 53.56 3.83 -47.09
C ARG A 5 53.13 2.50 -47.74
N PRO A 6 51.84 2.30 -48.16
CA PRO A 6 50.58 3.09 -47.97
C PRO A 6 49.36 2.18 -47.50
N VAL A 7 48.06 2.50 -47.27
CA VAL A 7 47.09 3.63 -47.08
C VAL A 7 45.63 3.02 -47.02
N LEU A 8 44.61 3.75 -46.50
CA LEU A 8 43.11 3.59 -46.64
C LEU A 8 42.29 2.53 -45.84
N VAL A 9 41.72 2.97 -44.70
CA VAL A 9 40.26 3.21 -44.42
C VAL A 9 39.17 2.13 -44.67
N ALA A 10 38.70 1.55 -43.54
CA ALA A 10 37.31 1.42 -43.03
C ALA A 10 36.23 0.41 -43.55
N LEU A 11 35.29 0.15 -42.61
CA LEU A 11 33.91 -0.39 -42.68
C LEU A 11 33.61 -1.92 -42.68
N ALA A 12 33.07 -2.34 -41.53
CA ALA A 12 31.82 -3.12 -41.35
C ALA A 12 31.73 -4.66 -41.56
N VAL A 13 31.37 -5.33 -40.44
CA VAL A 13 30.29 -6.35 -40.32
C VAL A 13 30.52 -7.80 -40.83
N VAL A 14 30.53 -8.73 -39.85
CA VAL A 14 30.13 -10.16 -39.88
C VAL A 14 30.91 -11.17 -40.74
N ALA A 15 31.49 -12.17 -40.05
CA ALA A 15 31.37 -13.60 -40.37
C ALA A 15 31.64 -14.46 -39.10
N VAL A 16 31.20 -15.72 -39.10
CA VAL A 16 31.34 -16.70 -38.01
C VAL A 16 32.24 -17.86 -38.49
N LEU A 17 32.65 -18.75 -37.57
CA LEU A 17 33.38 -20.02 -37.80
C LEU A 17 34.92 -19.86 -37.95
N ALA A 18 35.77 -20.83 -37.56
CA ALA A 18 35.52 -22.12 -36.92
C ALA A 18 36.68 -22.54 -35.98
N VAL A 19 36.35 -23.27 -34.91
CA VAL A 19 37.18 -24.38 -34.42
C VAL A 19 36.23 -25.56 -34.20
N GLY A 20 36.49 -26.68 -34.86
CA GLY A 20 35.68 -27.89 -34.69
C GLY A 20 36.57 -29.10 -34.48
N LEU A 21 36.23 -29.95 -33.51
CA LEU A 21 36.76 -31.31 -33.45
C LEU A 21 35.70 -32.30 -32.90
N PHE A 22 35.02 -32.94 -33.86
CA PHE A 22 34.50 -34.31 -33.85
C PHE A 22 33.49 -34.83 -32.78
N PHE A 23 32.27 -35.16 -33.28
CA PHE A 23 31.49 -36.40 -33.06
C PHE A 23 30.99 -36.75 -31.62
N ALA A 24 29.74 -37.10 -31.32
CA ALA A 24 28.62 -37.66 -32.09
C ALA A 24 27.33 -37.78 -31.22
N LEU A 25 26.26 -38.40 -31.77
CA LEU A 25 25.08 -38.97 -31.10
C LEU A 25 24.05 -38.03 -30.43
N ARG A 26 23.12 -37.48 -31.24
CA ARG A 26 21.72 -37.98 -31.34
C ARG A 26 20.92 -37.23 -32.44
N PRO A 27 19.93 -37.87 -33.08
CA PRO A 27 19.18 -37.30 -34.21
C PRO A 27 18.04 -36.36 -33.77
N ALA A 28 17.54 -35.56 -34.73
CA ALA A 28 16.50 -34.55 -34.53
C ALA A 28 15.05 -35.08 -34.73
N ALA A 29 14.07 -34.23 -34.44
CA ALA A 29 12.65 -34.53 -34.51
C ALA A 29 12.04 -34.43 -35.93
N THR A 30 10.84 -34.99 -36.09
CA THR A 30 9.89 -34.66 -37.17
C THR A 30 8.49 -34.42 -36.61
N SER A 31 7.68 -33.67 -37.35
CA SER A 31 6.33 -33.24 -36.99
C SER A 31 5.24 -34.26 -37.38
N ALA A 32 4.09 -34.21 -36.71
CA ALA A 32 2.89 -34.98 -37.07
C ALA A 32 1.70 -34.05 -37.39
N PRO A 33 1.03 -34.19 -38.56
CA PRO A 33 -0.20 -33.50 -38.90
C PRO A 33 -1.46 -34.28 -38.48
N SER A 34 -2.64 -33.69 -38.71
CA SER A 34 -3.98 -34.19 -38.30
C SER A 34 -4.75 -34.92 -39.42
N ALA A 35 -5.74 -35.77 -39.04
CA ALA A 35 -6.89 -36.36 -39.80
C ALA A 35 -7.11 -37.87 -39.48
N PRO A 36 -8.23 -38.53 -39.88
CA PRO A 36 -9.65 -38.13 -39.89
C PRO A 36 -10.59 -39.22 -39.28
N VAL A 37 -11.87 -39.29 -39.69
CA VAL A 37 -12.98 -40.12 -39.14
C VAL A 37 -13.54 -41.14 -40.15
N THR A 38 -13.81 -42.39 -39.73
CA THR A 38 -14.92 -43.33 -40.16
C THR A 38 -14.89 -44.61 -39.28
N ARG A 39 -16.00 -45.22 -38.78
CA ARG A 39 -17.05 -46.10 -39.39
C ARG A 39 -16.52 -47.39 -40.09
N ALA A 40 -17.11 -48.59 -39.95
CA ALA A 40 -18.20 -49.14 -39.08
C ALA A 40 -18.35 -50.69 -39.25
N SER A 41 -19.24 -51.33 -38.47
CA SER A 41 -19.86 -52.70 -38.67
C SER A 41 -18.95 -53.94 -38.56
N THR A 42 -19.41 -55.18 -38.23
CA THR A 42 -20.76 -55.79 -38.05
C THR A 42 -20.71 -56.95 -36.99
N PRO A 43 -21.85 -57.48 -36.47
CA PRO A 43 -21.93 -58.44 -35.33
C PRO A 43 -22.52 -59.82 -35.79
N PRO A 44 -23.20 -60.68 -34.98
CA PRO A 44 -23.32 -60.82 -33.51
C PRO A 44 -23.11 -62.28 -32.97
N ALA A 45 -23.27 -62.47 -31.66
CA ALA A 45 -23.82 -63.69 -31.04
C ALA A 45 -24.89 -63.27 -30.00
N VAL A 46 -25.85 -64.16 -29.66
CA VAL A 46 -27.14 -63.79 -29.03
C VAL A 46 -27.44 -64.67 -27.80
N LEU A 47 -28.42 -64.23 -26.99
CA LEU A 47 -28.98 -64.82 -25.75
C LEU A 47 -28.24 -64.42 -24.46
N ASP A 48 -28.90 -64.04 -23.35
CA ASP A 48 -30.35 -63.87 -23.11
C ASP A 48 -30.63 -62.69 -22.14
N ALA A 49 -31.89 -62.26 -22.03
CA ALA A 49 -32.29 -61.05 -21.30
C ALA A 49 -32.85 -61.33 -19.89
N GLY A 50 -32.14 -60.83 -18.87
CA GLY A 50 -32.60 -60.78 -17.47
C GLY A 50 -32.95 -59.36 -17.00
N SER A 51 -33.92 -59.23 -16.08
CA SER A 51 -34.47 -57.94 -15.64
C SER A 51 -33.44 -57.00 -14.98
N PRO A 52 -33.62 -55.66 -15.11
CA PRO A 52 -32.68 -54.69 -14.52
C PRO A 52 -32.74 -54.70 -12.99
N ALA A 53 -31.56 -54.80 -12.36
CA ALA A 53 -31.42 -54.52 -10.93
C ALA A 53 -31.61 -53.02 -10.66
N ALA A 54 -32.24 -52.68 -9.53
CA ALA A 54 -32.45 -51.29 -9.14
C ALA A 54 -31.09 -50.58 -8.88
N PRO A 55 -30.93 -49.30 -9.27
CA PRO A 55 -29.70 -48.57 -9.05
C PRO A 55 -29.47 -48.36 -7.54
N VAL A 56 -28.32 -48.82 -7.04
CA VAL A 56 -27.88 -48.52 -5.68
C VAL A 56 -27.66 -47.01 -5.57
N PRO A 57 -28.29 -46.31 -4.60
CA PRO A 57 -28.14 -44.87 -4.47
C PRO A 57 -26.72 -44.54 -4.00
N VAL A 58 -25.89 -44.09 -4.94
CA VAL A 58 -24.59 -43.49 -4.62
C VAL A 58 -24.87 -42.21 -3.84
N LYS A 59 -24.69 -42.27 -2.51
CA LYS A 59 -24.63 -41.07 -1.68
C LYS A 59 -23.38 -40.28 -2.04
N THR A 60 -23.51 -39.37 -3.00
CA THR A 60 -22.61 -38.22 -3.12
C THR A 60 -22.74 -37.43 -1.83
N ALA A 61 -21.76 -37.58 -0.94
CA ALA A 61 -21.62 -36.69 0.19
C ALA A 61 -21.22 -35.33 -0.39
N GLU A 62 -22.18 -34.42 -0.53
CA GLU A 62 -21.89 -33.00 -0.64
C GLU A 62 -21.01 -32.64 0.56
N ALA A 63 -19.79 -32.19 0.29
CA ALA A 63 -18.91 -31.69 1.34
C ALA A 63 -19.55 -30.41 1.88
N ALA A 64 -20.25 -30.53 3.01
CA ALA A 64 -21.02 -29.44 3.62
C ALA A 64 -20.14 -28.20 3.70
N ALA A 65 -20.58 -27.11 3.07
CA ALA A 65 -19.79 -25.89 2.97
C ALA A 65 -19.37 -25.44 4.38
N LYS A 66 -18.05 -25.31 4.62
CA LYS A 66 -17.53 -24.89 5.92
C LYS A 66 -18.26 -23.60 6.35
N PRO A 67 -18.77 -23.51 7.59
CA PRO A 67 -19.50 -22.33 8.03
C PRO A 67 -18.64 -21.06 7.88
N PRO A 68 -19.28 -19.88 7.73
CA PRO A 68 -18.57 -18.62 7.61
C PRO A 68 -17.71 -18.40 8.86
N ASN A 69 -16.43 -18.10 8.65
CA ASN A 69 -15.50 -17.88 9.75
C ASN A 69 -15.69 -16.47 10.31
N ARG A 70 -15.67 -16.33 11.63
CA ARG A 70 -15.97 -15.08 12.35
C ARG A 70 -14.80 -14.65 13.22
N PHE A 71 -14.67 -13.34 13.41
CA PHE A 71 -13.80 -12.80 14.45
C PHE A 71 -14.42 -13.13 15.82
N VAL A 72 -13.58 -13.50 16.80
CA VAL A 72 -14.00 -13.89 18.16
C VAL A 72 -13.27 -13.14 19.28
N GLY A 73 -12.21 -12.40 18.97
CA GLY A 73 -11.43 -11.63 19.94
C GLY A 73 -10.37 -12.45 20.67
N SER A 74 -9.32 -11.77 21.12
CA SER A 74 -8.06 -12.40 21.57
C SER A 74 -8.16 -13.04 22.96
N GLU A 75 -9.15 -12.68 23.77
CA GLU A 75 -9.42 -13.38 25.03
C GLU A 75 -9.90 -14.83 24.78
N VAL A 76 -10.58 -15.12 23.65
CA VAL A 76 -10.94 -16.51 23.27
C VAL A 76 -9.71 -17.32 22.85
N CYS A 77 -8.65 -16.64 22.36
CA CYS A 77 -7.37 -17.29 22.12
C CYS A 77 -6.64 -17.62 23.44
N ALA A 78 -6.87 -16.85 24.50
CA ALA A 78 -6.22 -17.02 25.80
C ALA A 78 -6.50 -18.37 26.44
N ASP A 79 -7.72 -18.90 26.29
CA ASP A 79 -8.17 -20.19 26.85
C ASP A 79 -7.29 -21.38 26.42
N CYS A 80 -6.59 -21.27 25.28
CA CYS A 80 -5.66 -22.29 24.76
C CYS A 80 -4.20 -21.80 24.60
N HIS A 81 -3.97 -20.48 24.56
CA HIS A 81 -2.67 -19.87 24.22
C HIS A 81 -2.24 -18.81 25.24
N GLU A 82 -2.37 -19.11 26.54
CA GLU A 82 -2.06 -18.21 27.66
C GLU A 82 -0.67 -17.55 27.54
N GLU A 83 0.37 -18.31 27.16
CA GLU A 83 1.75 -17.81 27.01
C GLU A 83 1.85 -16.77 25.89
N GLN A 84 1.37 -17.08 24.68
CA GLN A 84 1.46 -16.20 23.52
C GLN A 84 0.61 -14.94 23.71
N HIS A 85 -0.58 -15.10 24.29
CA HIS A 85 -1.47 -14.01 24.67
C HIS A 85 -0.84 -13.09 25.74
N THR A 86 -0.16 -13.67 26.73
CA THR A 86 0.58 -12.91 27.76
C THR A 86 1.76 -12.15 27.18
N GLY A 87 2.51 -12.75 26.24
CA GLY A 87 3.56 -12.06 25.48
C GLY A 87 3.00 -10.87 24.70
N TRP A 88 1.99 -11.10 23.86
CA TRP A 88 1.34 -10.08 23.04
C TRP A 88 0.78 -8.91 23.88
N LYS A 89 0.14 -9.15 25.03
CA LYS A 89 -0.39 -8.09 25.91
C LYS A 89 0.67 -7.12 26.48
N HIS A 90 1.94 -7.52 26.45
CA HIS A 90 3.06 -6.63 26.83
C HIS A 90 3.64 -5.85 25.66
N ASP A 91 3.42 -6.29 24.42
CA ASP A 91 3.90 -5.63 23.21
C ASP A 91 3.08 -4.39 22.82
N TRP A 92 3.62 -3.61 21.89
CA TRP A 92 3.02 -2.40 21.36
C TRP A 92 1.91 -2.64 20.33
N HIS A 93 1.86 -3.80 19.67
CA HIS A 93 0.74 -4.16 18.79
C HIS A 93 -0.59 -4.21 19.56
N ALA A 94 -0.61 -4.82 20.75
CA ALA A 94 -1.75 -4.83 21.67
C ALA A 94 -2.16 -3.43 22.18
N ARG A 95 -1.33 -2.42 21.98
CA ARG A 95 -1.52 -1.03 22.44
C ARG A 95 -1.68 -0.04 21.27
N ALA A 96 -1.86 -0.54 20.05
CA ALA A 96 -2.03 0.29 18.86
C ALA A 96 -3.33 1.13 18.92
N LEU A 97 -4.38 0.60 19.56
CA LEU A 97 -5.57 1.33 19.99
C LEU A 97 -5.88 0.92 21.45
N SER A 98 -6.29 1.84 22.30
CA SER A 98 -6.66 1.54 23.69
C SER A 98 -7.71 2.52 24.23
N PRO A 99 -8.56 2.11 25.19
CA PRO A 99 -9.49 3.02 25.85
C PRO A 99 -8.73 4.03 26.73
N ALA A 100 -9.25 5.24 26.85
CA ALA A 100 -8.60 6.35 27.56
C ALA A 100 -8.69 6.22 29.11
N THR A 101 -7.97 5.23 29.65
CA THR A 101 -7.89 4.97 31.10
C THR A 101 -6.53 5.37 31.67
N LYS A 102 -6.42 5.41 33.01
CA LYS A 102 -5.16 5.70 33.73
C LYS A 102 -4.00 4.76 33.33
N GLN A 103 -4.29 3.57 32.80
CA GLN A 103 -3.28 2.59 32.38
C GLN A 103 -2.64 2.95 31.01
N TYR A 104 -3.38 3.62 30.13
CA TYR A 104 -2.98 3.83 28.74
C TYR A 104 -2.71 5.30 28.38
N VAL A 105 -3.29 6.27 29.10
CA VAL A 105 -2.99 7.70 28.88
C VAL A 105 -1.56 8.01 29.34
N VAL A 106 -0.70 8.37 28.38
CA VAL A 106 0.67 8.86 28.67
C VAL A 106 0.80 10.39 28.60
N GLY A 107 -0.19 11.09 28.01
CA GLY A 107 -0.18 12.55 27.86
C GLY A 107 -0.53 13.35 29.12
N SER A 108 -0.07 14.60 29.20
CA SER A 108 -0.38 15.49 30.33
C SER A 108 -1.78 16.10 30.23
N PHE A 109 -2.66 15.70 31.15
CA PHE A 109 -4.01 16.27 31.35
C PHE A 109 -4.18 16.95 32.73
N THR A 110 -3.09 17.12 33.50
CA THR A 110 -3.09 17.71 34.84
C THR A 110 -1.77 18.43 35.13
N GLY A 111 -1.83 19.64 35.68
CA GLY A 111 -0.63 20.41 36.04
C GLY A 111 -0.02 21.13 34.84
N ALA A 112 1.32 21.13 34.74
CA ALA A 112 2.04 21.79 33.66
C ALA A 112 1.87 21.05 32.30
N GLY A 113 2.03 21.78 31.19
CA GLY A 113 1.88 21.22 29.85
C GLY A 113 0.44 20.96 29.42
N THR A 114 -0.56 21.48 30.15
CA THR A 114 -2.00 21.29 29.89
C THR A 114 -2.60 22.28 28.88
N HIS A 115 -1.78 23.11 28.23
CA HIS A 115 -2.18 24.02 27.14
C HIS A 115 -1.19 23.88 25.99
N PHE A 116 -1.69 23.52 24.81
CA PHE A 116 -0.98 23.65 23.55
C PHE A 116 -1.46 24.90 22.82
N LYS A 117 -0.53 25.77 22.44
CA LYS A 117 -0.80 26.98 21.66
C LYS A 117 -0.43 26.77 20.19
N GLY A 118 -1.43 26.88 19.32
CA GLY A 118 -1.30 26.88 17.85
C GLY A 118 -2.43 27.72 17.24
N GLU A 119 -2.38 28.03 15.94
CA GLU A 119 -3.37 28.94 15.35
C GLU A 119 -4.69 28.22 15.03
N SER A 120 -4.57 27.02 14.46
CA SER A 120 -5.66 26.11 14.11
C SER A 120 -6.05 25.21 15.27
N SER A 121 -5.01 24.72 15.96
CA SER A 121 -5.05 23.54 16.84
C SER A 121 -4.92 23.88 18.33
N GLU A 122 -5.22 25.11 18.76
CA GLU A 122 -5.16 25.49 20.18
C GLU A 122 -6.02 24.56 21.04
N ALA A 123 -5.42 24.01 22.10
CA ALA A 123 -6.03 22.95 22.89
C ALA A 123 -5.68 23.04 24.38
N TRP A 124 -6.66 22.82 25.24
CA TRP A 124 -6.48 22.69 26.70
C TRP A 124 -6.86 21.29 27.16
N MET A 125 -5.94 20.60 27.83
CA MET A 125 -6.06 19.21 28.24
C MET A 125 -6.37 19.15 29.74
N ARG A 126 -7.52 18.58 30.09
CA ARG A 126 -8.08 18.57 31.44
C ARG A 126 -8.45 17.15 31.88
N ARG A 127 -8.34 16.87 33.17
CA ARG A 127 -8.84 15.62 33.78
C ARG A 127 -9.90 15.96 34.83
N ASP A 128 -11.07 15.34 34.73
CA ASP A 128 -12.23 15.65 35.57
C ASP A 128 -13.11 14.42 35.79
N GLY A 129 -13.58 14.19 37.02
CA GLY A 129 -14.35 12.98 37.37
C GLY A 129 -13.69 11.65 36.99
N GLY A 130 -12.36 11.63 36.82
CA GLY A 130 -11.60 10.50 36.28
C GLY A 130 -11.51 10.43 34.74
N LYS A 131 -12.35 11.17 34.01
CA LYS A 131 -12.35 11.31 32.55
C LYS A 131 -11.22 12.21 32.06
N TYR A 132 -10.84 12.04 30.81
CA TYR A 132 -9.87 12.87 30.09
C TYR A 132 -10.61 13.74 29.06
N LEU A 133 -10.24 15.01 28.95
CA LEU A 133 -10.96 16.04 28.20
C LEU A 133 -9.97 16.90 27.42
N MET A 134 -10.34 17.29 26.20
CA MET A 134 -9.62 18.29 25.41
C MET A 134 -10.57 19.37 24.96
N ARG A 135 -10.31 20.63 25.33
CA ARG A 135 -11.03 21.80 24.85
C ARG A 135 -10.34 22.37 23.62
N THR A 136 -11.04 22.52 22.50
CA THR A 136 -10.49 23.04 21.22
C THR A 136 -11.62 23.49 20.27
N LYS A 137 -11.28 24.16 19.17
CA LYS A 137 -12.24 24.69 18.18
C LYS A 137 -13.02 23.55 17.51
N GLY A 138 -14.34 23.63 17.45
CA GLY A 138 -15.21 22.70 16.72
C GLY A 138 -15.27 22.99 15.21
N ALA A 139 -16.09 22.22 14.48
CA ALA A 139 -16.36 22.46 13.05
C ALA A 139 -17.13 23.78 12.80
N ASP A 140 -17.74 24.34 13.84
CA ASP A 140 -18.38 25.67 13.87
C ASP A 140 -17.38 26.81 14.19
N GLY A 141 -16.12 26.47 14.49
CA GLY A 141 -15.07 27.41 14.90
C GLY A 141 -15.07 27.77 16.40
N ASN A 142 -16.07 27.36 17.19
CA ASN A 142 -16.19 27.73 18.60
C ASN A 142 -15.43 26.75 19.53
N LEU A 143 -15.02 27.18 20.71
CA LEU A 143 -14.31 26.32 21.67
C LEU A 143 -15.24 25.36 22.43
N GLY A 144 -15.40 24.14 21.92
CA GLY A 144 -16.03 23.00 22.62
C GLY A 144 -15.06 22.25 23.53
N GLU A 145 -15.57 21.50 24.50
CA GLU A 145 -14.81 20.53 25.32
C GLU A 145 -15.22 19.10 24.96
N TRP A 146 -14.24 18.28 24.57
CA TRP A 146 -14.44 16.97 23.94
C TRP A 146 -13.87 15.85 24.83
N PRO A 147 -14.63 14.76 25.08
CA PRO A 147 -14.13 13.64 25.86
C PRO A 147 -13.11 12.81 25.08
N VAL A 148 -11.92 12.66 25.63
CA VAL A 148 -10.95 11.67 25.15
C VAL A 148 -11.42 10.31 25.65
N GLN A 149 -11.89 9.47 24.73
CA GLN A 149 -12.46 8.15 25.02
C GLN A 149 -11.55 7.01 24.56
N TRP A 150 -10.78 7.24 23.50
CA TRP A 150 -9.81 6.30 22.94
C TRP A 150 -8.48 6.99 22.65
N LEU A 151 -7.45 6.17 22.49
CA LEU A 151 -6.07 6.55 22.26
C LEU A 151 -5.50 5.67 21.15
N VAL A 152 -4.90 6.25 20.12
CA VAL A 152 -4.08 5.52 19.16
C VAL A 152 -2.61 5.70 19.55
N GLY A 153 -1.86 4.60 19.60
CA GLY A 153 -0.44 4.60 19.95
C GLY A 153 -0.10 4.80 21.43
N GLY A 154 1.19 5.04 21.68
CA GLY A 154 1.79 5.16 23.02
C GLY A 154 3.31 4.91 23.08
N LYS A 155 3.90 4.28 22.06
CA LYS A 155 5.35 3.95 21.99
C LYS A 155 6.25 5.17 21.73
N ARG A 156 5.74 6.15 20.97
CA ARG A 156 6.46 7.33 20.44
C ARG A 156 5.56 8.56 20.37
N MET A 157 4.35 8.36 19.89
CA MET A 157 3.26 9.33 19.85
C MET A 157 1.98 8.69 20.39
N GLN A 158 1.06 9.51 20.92
CA GLN A 158 -0.28 9.09 21.30
C GLN A 158 -1.33 10.12 20.85
N ASP A 159 -2.26 9.68 20.01
CA ASP A 159 -3.34 10.48 19.41
C ASP A 159 -4.65 10.29 20.19
N PRO A 160 -5.21 11.36 20.80
CA PRO A 160 -6.51 11.31 21.47
C PRO A 160 -7.67 11.23 20.48
N ILE A 161 -8.68 10.41 20.78
CA ILE A 161 -9.90 10.27 19.98
C ILE A 161 -11.14 10.56 20.83
N THR A 162 -12.03 11.39 20.28
CA THR A 162 -13.40 11.62 20.78
C THR A 162 -14.39 10.89 19.87
N LEU A 163 -15.50 10.40 20.44
CA LEU A 163 -16.68 10.07 19.65
C LEU A 163 -17.56 11.34 19.55
N LEU A 164 -18.22 11.51 18.41
CA LEU A 164 -19.20 12.56 18.16
C LEU A 164 -20.63 12.00 18.21
N PRO A 165 -21.67 12.83 18.44
CA PRO A 165 -23.06 12.37 18.50
C PRO A 165 -23.60 11.76 17.20
N ASP A 166 -22.94 12.01 16.07
CA ASP A 166 -23.24 11.40 14.77
C ASP A 166 -22.53 10.04 14.56
N GLY A 167 -21.83 9.53 15.58
CA GLY A 167 -21.12 8.25 15.57
C GLY A 167 -19.70 8.30 14.97
N ARG A 168 -19.22 9.47 14.50
CA ARG A 168 -17.83 9.59 14.04
C ARG A 168 -16.85 9.52 15.19
N TRP A 169 -15.77 8.77 14.99
CA TRP A 169 -14.59 8.76 15.83
C TRP A 169 -13.62 9.77 15.22
N GLN A 170 -13.39 10.93 15.84
CA GLN A 170 -12.47 11.93 15.31
C GLN A 170 -11.16 11.93 16.09
N VAL A 171 -10.04 11.91 15.36
CA VAL A 171 -8.71 12.19 15.91
C VAL A 171 -8.64 13.67 16.24
N LEU A 172 -8.39 14.01 17.51
CA LEU A 172 -8.30 15.38 18.00
C LEU A 172 -7.07 16.11 17.40
N PRO A 173 -7.01 17.46 17.46
CA PRO A 173 -6.04 18.21 16.66
C PRO A 173 -4.59 18.07 17.13
N VAL A 174 -4.37 17.81 18.42
CA VAL A 174 -3.03 17.64 19.02
C VAL A 174 -2.83 16.25 19.59
N TYR A 175 -1.61 15.74 19.46
CA TYR A 175 -1.16 14.45 19.98
C TYR A 175 0.02 14.68 20.94
N PHE A 176 0.32 13.66 21.74
CA PHE A 176 1.39 13.71 22.73
C PHE A 176 2.66 13.03 22.21
N HIS A 177 3.80 13.70 22.29
CA HIS A 177 5.11 13.22 21.83
C HIS A 177 5.88 12.62 23.01
N VAL A 178 5.88 11.29 23.08
CA VAL A 178 6.40 10.47 24.18
C VAL A 178 7.93 10.42 24.15
N THR A 179 8.51 10.28 22.95
CA THR A 179 9.96 10.17 22.71
C THR A 179 10.70 11.49 22.67
N GLY A 180 9.98 12.62 22.70
CA GLY A 180 10.55 13.97 22.79
C GLY A 180 10.87 14.39 24.22
N LYS A 181 10.26 15.48 24.66
CA LYS A 181 10.34 16.03 26.02
C LYS A 181 9.07 15.76 26.85
N GLY A 182 8.12 15.00 26.31
CA GLY A 182 6.80 14.80 26.89
C GLY A 182 5.86 15.99 26.64
N GLU A 183 5.81 16.47 25.39
CA GLU A 183 5.03 17.63 24.98
C GLU A 183 3.79 17.29 24.13
N TRP A 184 2.78 18.17 24.17
CA TRP A 184 1.71 18.21 23.17
C TRP A 184 2.16 18.97 21.93
N VAL A 185 1.77 18.50 20.75
CA VAL A 185 2.24 19.01 19.46
C VAL A 185 1.20 18.83 18.36
N ASP A 186 1.33 19.62 17.30
CA ASP A 186 0.69 19.40 16.01
C ASP A 186 1.75 19.13 14.91
N TYR A 187 1.43 18.25 13.96
CA TYR A 187 2.16 18.03 12.70
C TYR A 187 1.31 18.40 11.47
N SER A 188 -0.01 18.50 11.63
CA SER A 188 -0.98 18.80 10.58
C SER A 188 -0.79 20.25 10.13
N GLU A 189 -0.85 21.21 11.06
CA GLU A 189 -0.54 22.62 10.78
C GLU A 189 0.88 22.79 10.21
N LYS A 190 1.86 22.02 10.69
CA LYS A 190 3.24 22.04 10.16
C LYS A 190 3.38 21.48 8.74
N LYS A 191 2.54 20.51 8.34
CA LYS A 191 2.57 19.90 6.99
C LYS A 191 1.66 20.60 5.97
N GLN A 192 0.63 21.32 6.42
CA GLN A 192 -0.46 21.82 5.57
C GLN A 192 -0.66 23.35 5.65
N GLY A 193 -0.02 24.03 6.61
CA GLY A 193 -0.34 25.43 6.96
C GLY A 193 -1.55 25.53 7.89
N ALA A 194 -2.05 26.75 8.11
CA ALA A 194 -3.18 26.99 9.01
C ALA A 194 -4.49 26.33 8.51
N LEU A 195 -5.18 25.63 9.41
CA LEU A 195 -6.36 24.81 9.15
C LEU A 195 -7.61 25.54 9.68
N ALA A 196 -8.28 26.30 8.81
CA ALA A 196 -9.62 26.80 9.09
C ALA A 196 -10.63 25.64 9.23
N PRO A 197 -11.81 25.84 9.86
CA PRO A 197 -12.81 24.78 9.99
C PRO A 197 -13.32 24.20 8.65
N ASP A 198 -13.24 24.96 7.54
CA ASP A 198 -13.55 24.45 6.20
C ASP A 198 -12.36 23.77 5.49
N HIS A 199 -11.22 23.59 6.16
CA HIS A 199 -10.09 22.85 5.60
C HIS A 199 -10.29 21.32 5.71
N PRO A 200 -10.10 20.51 4.65
CA PRO A 200 -10.41 19.08 4.68
C PRO A 200 -9.65 18.27 5.74
N PHE A 201 -8.46 18.74 6.15
CA PHE A 201 -7.64 18.12 7.21
C PHE A 201 -7.80 18.74 8.61
N PHE A 202 -8.73 19.68 8.78
CA PHE A 202 -9.16 20.14 10.11
C PHE A 202 -9.74 18.96 10.91
N TRP A 203 -9.45 18.88 12.21
CA TRP A 203 -9.65 17.66 13.02
C TRP A 203 -11.10 17.17 13.07
N ALA A 204 -12.08 18.07 12.95
CA ALA A 204 -13.50 17.73 13.00
C ALA A 204 -14.09 17.25 11.65
N ASN A 205 -13.30 17.27 10.57
CA ASN A 205 -13.75 16.92 9.21
C ASN A 205 -13.44 15.46 8.84
N PHE A 206 -14.09 14.93 7.79
CA PHE A 206 -14.10 13.50 7.47
C PHE A 206 -12.70 12.89 7.25
N ARG A 207 -11.73 13.62 6.66
CA ARG A 207 -10.35 13.12 6.45
C ARG A 207 -9.56 12.92 7.76
N ARG A 208 -10.08 13.37 8.90
CA ARG A 208 -9.54 13.15 10.25
C ARG A 208 -10.38 12.19 11.10
N SER A 209 -11.36 11.52 10.49
CA SER A 209 -12.06 10.42 11.14
C SER A 209 -11.13 9.21 11.30
N ALA A 210 -11.06 8.66 12.51
CA ALA A 210 -10.29 7.47 12.82
C ALA A 210 -10.84 6.25 12.05
N GLN A 211 -12.14 6.20 11.77
CA GLN A 211 -12.73 5.20 10.88
C GLN A 211 -11.99 5.15 9.54
N HIS A 212 -11.85 6.29 8.86
CA HIS A 212 -11.21 6.39 7.55
C HIS A 212 -9.67 6.23 7.61
N ALA A 213 -9.03 6.81 8.62
CA ALA A 213 -7.58 6.99 8.65
C ALA A 213 -6.80 6.01 9.54
N CYS A 214 -7.46 5.28 10.45
CA CYS A 214 -6.80 4.49 11.48
C CYS A 214 -7.34 3.07 11.63
N LEU A 215 -8.66 2.88 11.78
CA LEU A 215 -9.21 1.63 12.32
C LEU A 215 -8.92 0.40 11.44
N ASP A 216 -8.83 0.53 10.11
CA ASP A 216 -8.48 -0.58 9.20
C ASP A 216 -7.12 -1.24 9.50
N CYS A 217 -6.26 -0.56 10.28
CA CYS A 217 -4.95 -1.06 10.74
C CYS A 217 -4.85 -1.19 12.28
N HIS A 218 -5.91 -0.86 13.04
CA HIS A 218 -5.87 -0.67 14.51
C HIS A 218 -6.96 -1.44 15.29
N VAL A 219 -7.80 -2.24 14.63
CA VAL A 219 -8.78 -3.16 15.25
C VAL A 219 -8.91 -4.44 14.42
N THR A 220 -9.53 -5.50 14.99
CA THR A 220 -9.93 -6.70 14.23
C THR A 220 -11.43 -6.66 13.88
N GLY A 221 -11.82 -7.25 12.75
CA GLY A 221 -13.25 -7.39 12.39
C GLY A 221 -14.03 -6.08 12.22
N LEU A 222 -13.39 -4.99 11.77
CA LEU A 222 -14.01 -3.66 11.59
C LEU A 222 -15.27 -3.69 10.71
N ASP A 223 -16.42 -3.37 11.29
CA ASP A 223 -17.68 -3.12 10.60
C ASP A 223 -18.05 -1.64 10.80
N ALA A 224 -17.82 -0.84 9.75
CA ALA A 224 -18.14 0.57 9.71
C ALA A 224 -19.28 0.79 8.69
N ARG A 225 -20.35 1.47 9.11
CA ARG A 225 -21.55 1.71 8.30
C ARG A 225 -21.97 3.17 8.39
N TYR A 226 -22.63 3.67 7.35
CA TYR A 226 -23.17 5.02 7.29
C TYR A 226 -24.62 5.00 6.80
N ASP A 227 -25.52 5.52 7.64
CA ASP A 227 -26.92 5.76 7.30
C ASP A 227 -27.03 7.07 6.51
N ARG A 228 -27.26 6.96 5.21
CA ARG A 228 -27.35 8.10 4.28
C ARG A 228 -28.54 9.03 4.52
N GLU A 229 -29.58 8.59 5.23
CA GLU A 229 -30.77 9.39 5.52
C GLU A 229 -30.64 10.13 6.86
N LYS A 230 -30.08 9.47 7.87
CA LYS A 230 -29.86 10.03 9.22
C LYS A 230 -28.53 10.78 9.35
N HIS A 231 -27.63 10.61 8.37
CA HIS A 231 -26.22 11.01 8.42
C HIS A 231 -25.45 10.42 9.62
N GLN A 232 -25.81 9.21 10.04
CA GLN A 232 -25.28 8.55 11.24
C GLN A 232 -24.27 7.46 10.89
N TRP A 233 -23.18 7.41 11.66
CA TRP A 233 -22.15 6.38 11.59
C TRP A 233 -22.36 5.32 12.66
N THR A 234 -22.20 4.06 12.27
CA THR A 234 -22.05 2.93 13.18
C THR A 234 -20.65 2.35 13.00
N THR A 235 -20.00 1.93 14.09
CA THR A 235 -18.67 1.34 14.04
C THR A 235 -18.51 0.31 15.15
N THR A 236 -18.25 -0.94 14.76
CA THR A 236 -17.97 -2.06 15.67
C THR A 236 -16.72 -2.81 15.20
N PHE A 237 -16.15 -3.61 16.09
CA PHE A 237 -14.96 -4.43 15.88
C PHE A 237 -14.94 -5.56 16.94
N ALA A 238 -14.05 -6.54 16.79
CA ALA A 238 -13.88 -7.63 17.76
C ALA A 238 -12.89 -7.23 18.88
N ASP A 239 -11.62 -6.98 18.55
CA ASP A 239 -10.61 -6.44 19.46
C ASP A 239 -10.21 -5.00 19.10
N ALA A 240 -9.81 -4.23 20.11
CA ALA A 240 -9.02 -3.01 19.92
C ALA A 240 -7.51 -3.34 19.90
N GLY A 241 -6.77 -2.69 19.00
CA GLY A 241 -5.34 -2.91 18.80
C GLY A 241 -5.04 -3.82 17.60
N VAL A 242 -3.75 -4.03 17.32
CA VAL A 242 -3.32 -5.09 16.39
C VAL A 242 -3.26 -6.38 17.20
N ALA A 243 -4.28 -7.22 17.03
CA ALA A 243 -4.60 -8.33 17.89
C ALA A 243 -4.37 -9.68 17.20
N CYS A 244 -4.63 -10.81 17.87
CA CYS A 244 -4.33 -12.14 17.33
C CYS A 244 -4.93 -12.34 15.92
N GLU A 245 -6.20 -11.97 15.74
CA GLU A 245 -6.91 -12.14 14.48
C GLU A 245 -6.46 -11.16 13.37
N SER A 246 -5.68 -10.12 13.68
CA SER A 246 -5.03 -9.26 12.66
C SER A 246 -3.98 -10.03 11.87
N CYS A 247 -3.27 -10.97 12.52
CA CYS A 247 -2.21 -11.77 11.88
C CYS A 247 -2.68 -13.19 11.53
N HIS A 248 -3.59 -13.75 12.31
CA HIS A 248 -4.07 -15.13 12.18
C HIS A 248 -5.42 -15.25 11.43
N GLY A 249 -6.04 -14.12 11.09
CA GLY A 249 -7.38 -14.07 10.48
C GLY A 249 -8.50 -14.42 11.47
N PRO A 250 -9.75 -14.53 11.00
CA PRO A 250 -10.89 -14.85 11.86
C PRO A 250 -10.71 -16.21 12.54
N GLY A 251 -10.81 -16.25 13.87
CA GLY A 251 -10.49 -17.41 14.69
C GLY A 251 -11.65 -18.33 15.02
N GLY A 252 -12.91 -17.93 14.78
CA GLY A 252 -14.09 -18.63 15.31
C GLY A 252 -14.19 -20.11 14.97
N ARG A 253 -13.93 -20.50 13.71
CA ARG A 253 -13.89 -21.94 13.34
C ARG A 253 -12.79 -22.69 14.06
N HIS A 254 -11.63 -22.08 14.30
CA HIS A 254 -10.52 -22.71 14.98
C HIS A 254 -10.75 -22.83 16.49
N ALA A 255 -11.38 -21.84 17.12
CA ALA A 255 -11.84 -21.94 18.51
C ALA A 255 -12.85 -23.09 18.68
N GLU A 256 -13.73 -23.30 17.69
CA GLU A 256 -14.74 -24.37 17.69
C GLU A 256 -14.19 -25.76 17.29
N SER A 257 -13.21 -25.84 16.36
CA SER A 257 -12.71 -27.11 15.82
C SER A 257 -11.34 -27.56 16.37
N GLN A 258 -10.58 -26.64 16.98
CA GLN A 258 -9.17 -26.76 17.35
C GLN A 258 -8.22 -27.19 16.20
N ALA A 259 -8.71 -27.25 14.95
CA ALA A 259 -7.94 -27.75 13.82
C ALA A 259 -6.97 -26.67 13.30
N PRO A 260 -5.65 -26.95 13.16
CA PRO A 260 -4.69 -25.99 12.61
C PRO A 260 -4.96 -25.55 11.15
N ALA A 261 -5.85 -26.25 10.44
CA ALA A 261 -6.28 -25.92 9.08
C ALA A 261 -7.47 -24.94 9.00
N ASP A 262 -7.97 -24.45 10.15
CA ASP A 262 -9.04 -23.44 10.23
C ASP A 262 -8.54 -22.05 10.64
N ILE A 263 -7.24 -21.89 10.93
CA ILE A 263 -6.56 -20.63 11.30
C ILE A 263 -5.36 -20.39 10.39
N VAL A 264 -4.96 -19.13 10.20
CA VAL A 264 -3.70 -18.79 9.50
C VAL A 264 -2.53 -18.86 10.49
N GLN A 265 -1.37 -19.37 10.06
CA GLN A 265 -0.11 -19.21 10.78
C GLN A 265 0.91 -18.52 9.84
N PRO A 266 1.27 -17.24 10.06
CA PRO A 266 2.06 -16.45 9.12
C PRO A 266 3.39 -17.09 8.68
N GLU A 267 4.10 -17.77 9.57
CA GLU A 267 5.36 -18.46 9.26
C GLU A 267 5.22 -19.67 8.32
N LYS A 268 4.00 -20.21 8.17
CA LYS A 268 3.68 -21.36 7.30
C LYS A 268 3.05 -20.93 5.97
N LEU A 269 2.88 -19.64 5.73
CA LEU A 269 2.41 -19.10 4.46
C LEU A 269 3.51 -19.11 3.39
N GLY A 270 3.12 -18.92 2.13
CA GLY A 270 4.05 -18.52 1.09
C GLY A 270 4.69 -17.17 1.43
N ALA A 271 5.91 -16.93 0.95
CA ALA A 271 6.68 -15.73 1.31
C ALA A 271 5.96 -14.42 0.95
N ALA A 272 5.15 -14.41 -0.12
CA ALA A 272 4.37 -13.24 -0.51
C ALA A 272 3.18 -13.00 0.43
N GLU A 273 2.45 -14.05 0.79
CA GLU A 273 1.28 -14.01 1.67
C GLU A 273 1.69 -13.71 3.13
N GLY A 274 2.77 -14.31 3.63
CA GLY A 274 3.32 -14.02 4.96
C GLY A 274 3.85 -12.59 5.10
N PHE A 275 4.42 -12.03 4.02
CA PHE A 275 4.83 -10.62 3.97
C PHE A 275 3.61 -9.68 3.88
N ALA A 276 2.55 -10.08 3.18
CA ALA A 276 1.30 -9.32 3.07
C ALA A 276 0.63 -9.07 4.43
N VAL A 277 0.73 -10.01 5.38
CA VAL A 277 0.21 -9.87 6.76
C VAL A 277 0.82 -8.64 7.46
N CYS A 278 2.11 -8.37 7.28
CA CYS A 278 2.76 -7.18 7.86
C CYS A 278 2.43 -5.92 7.05
N ALA A 279 2.38 -6.05 5.72
CA ALA A 279 2.10 -4.97 4.78
C ALA A 279 0.68 -4.37 4.90
N GLN A 280 -0.26 -5.08 5.56
CA GLN A 280 -1.60 -4.55 5.85
C GLN A 280 -1.59 -3.41 6.88
N CYS A 281 -0.48 -3.18 7.60
CA CYS A 281 -0.30 -2.01 8.48
C CYS A 281 0.93 -1.20 8.08
N HIS A 282 2.08 -1.86 7.90
CA HIS A 282 3.36 -1.24 7.53
C HIS A 282 3.50 -0.95 6.03
N GLY A 283 2.41 -0.50 5.39
CA GLY A 283 2.38 -0.17 3.97
C GLY A 283 1.17 0.66 3.54
N PRO A 284 1.30 2.00 3.42
CA PRO A 284 0.27 2.90 2.89
C PRO A 284 -0.13 2.57 1.45
N ARG A 285 -1.43 2.49 1.20
CA ARG A 285 -1.97 1.71 0.08
C ARG A 285 -3.20 2.33 -0.55
N ARG A 286 -3.37 2.09 -1.85
CA ARG A 286 -4.67 2.11 -2.52
C ARG A 286 -5.43 0.86 -2.10
N THR A 287 -6.68 0.99 -1.63
CA THR A 287 -7.61 -0.13 -1.46
C THR A 287 -8.46 -0.31 -2.71
N LEU A 288 -8.73 -1.56 -3.09
CA LEU A 288 -9.58 -1.88 -4.23
C LEU A 288 -11.07 -1.70 -3.89
N PHE A 289 -11.43 -2.07 -2.66
CA PHE A 289 -12.76 -1.98 -2.08
C PHE A 289 -12.84 -0.81 -1.08
N PRO A 290 -14.03 -0.21 -0.87
CA PRO A 290 -14.22 0.89 0.07
C PRO A 290 -14.22 0.42 1.54
N MET A 291 -14.00 1.33 2.48
CA MET A 291 -13.93 1.06 3.92
C MET A 291 -15.18 0.35 4.50
N LEU A 292 -16.35 0.62 3.92
CA LEU A 292 -17.64 0.05 4.34
C LEU A 292 -17.82 -1.40 3.87
N ASP A 293 -17.00 -1.88 2.93
CA ASP A 293 -17.06 -3.24 2.40
C ASP A 293 -16.24 -4.21 3.27
N ALA A 294 -16.82 -4.57 4.41
CA ALA A 294 -16.25 -5.57 5.31
C ALA A 294 -16.19 -6.99 4.68
N ALA A 295 -16.95 -7.26 3.61
CA ALA A 295 -16.99 -8.57 2.95
C ALA A 295 -15.77 -8.81 2.04
N HIS A 296 -15.28 -7.77 1.36
CA HIS A 296 -14.10 -7.84 0.49
C HIS A 296 -12.82 -7.25 1.11
N ARG A 297 -12.81 -6.95 2.41
CA ARG A 297 -11.57 -6.59 3.12
C ARG A 297 -10.56 -7.75 3.07
N TYR A 298 -9.29 -7.39 2.89
CA TYR A 298 -8.15 -8.30 3.00
C TYR A 298 -8.23 -9.20 4.25
N GLN A 299 -7.86 -10.46 4.10
CA GLN A 299 -7.68 -11.41 5.19
C GLN A 299 -6.24 -11.97 5.14
N PRO A 300 -5.59 -12.22 6.29
CA PRO A 300 -4.32 -12.94 6.34
C PRO A 300 -4.32 -14.22 5.49
N GLY A 301 -3.20 -14.52 4.84
CA GLY A 301 -3.10 -15.63 3.89
C GLY A 301 -3.64 -15.33 2.48
N GLN A 302 -4.32 -14.19 2.25
CA GLN A 302 -4.57 -13.69 0.90
C GLN A 302 -3.31 -13.01 0.32
N ARG A 303 -3.24 -12.94 -1.01
CA ARG A 303 -2.26 -12.11 -1.73
C ARG A 303 -2.55 -10.63 -1.52
N TYR A 304 -1.51 -9.84 -1.23
CA TYR A 304 -1.62 -8.38 -1.09
C TYR A 304 -2.29 -7.72 -2.31
N ASP A 305 -1.89 -8.12 -3.53
CA ASP A 305 -2.37 -7.53 -4.79
C ASP A 305 -3.79 -7.95 -5.22
N ALA A 306 -4.49 -8.74 -4.39
CA ALA A 306 -5.91 -9.02 -4.58
C ALA A 306 -6.81 -7.88 -4.06
N ASN A 307 -6.39 -7.20 -2.98
CA ASN A 307 -7.19 -6.16 -2.31
C ASN A 307 -6.48 -4.78 -2.30
N TYR A 308 -5.15 -4.76 -2.40
CA TYR A 308 -4.32 -3.59 -2.13
C TYR A 308 -3.30 -3.31 -3.25
N GLN A 309 -2.84 -2.06 -3.32
CA GLN A 309 -1.70 -1.64 -4.14
C GLN A 309 -0.81 -0.68 -3.32
N PRO A 310 0.51 -0.89 -3.27
CA PRO A 310 1.40 -0.04 -2.47
C PRO A 310 1.53 1.34 -3.13
N MET A 311 1.35 2.41 -2.35
CA MET A 311 1.64 3.77 -2.83
C MET A 311 3.15 3.97 -2.90
N VAL A 312 3.68 4.33 -4.07
CA VAL A 312 5.12 4.62 -4.29
C VAL A 312 5.26 5.87 -5.15
N LEU A 313 5.96 6.89 -4.63
CA LEU A 313 6.27 8.20 -5.25
C LEU A 313 5.07 9.08 -5.68
N LEU A 314 3.90 8.53 -5.96
CA LEU A 314 2.73 9.23 -6.50
C LEU A 314 1.45 8.93 -5.70
N VAL A 315 0.58 9.93 -5.55
CA VAL A 315 -0.79 9.79 -5.06
C VAL A 315 -1.73 10.32 -6.14
N GLY A 316 -2.50 9.43 -6.76
CA GLY A 316 -3.21 9.75 -8.01
C GLY A 316 -2.21 10.15 -9.11
N ASN A 317 -2.24 11.42 -9.51
CA ASN A 317 -1.32 12.01 -10.49
C ASN A 317 -0.26 12.95 -9.87
N GLU A 318 -0.33 13.21 -8.56
CA GLU A 318 0.53 14.16 -7.84
C GLU A 318 1.71 13.43 -7.20
N ARG A 319 2.83 14.14 -6.98
CA ARG A 319 4.00 13.57 -6.30
C ARG A 319 3.75 13.54 -4.78
N SER A 320 3.94 12.38 -4.17
CA SER A 320 3.90 12.22 -2.71
C SER A 320 5.08 12.93 -2.06
N GLY A 321 4.84 13.60 -0.93
CA GLY A 321 5.88 14.14 -0.06
C GLY A 321 6.58 13.09 0.80
N ASP A 322 6.03 11.87 0.84
CA ASP A 322 6.46 10.73 1.66
C ASP A 322 7.57 9.90 0.98
N PHE A 323 8.18 10.43 -0.10
CA PHE A 323 9.28 9.81 -0.84
C PHE A 323 10.39 10.80 -1.21
N PHE A 324 11.63 10.41 -0.92
CA PHE A 324 12.85 11.04 -1.45
C PHE A 324 12.94 10.83 -2.97
N SER A 325 13.67 11.71 -3.66
CA SER A 325 13.83 11.64 -5.12
C SER A 325 14.49 10.34 -5.60
N ASP A 326 15.26 9.63 -4.79
CA ASP A 326 15.85 8.33 -5.15
C ASP A 326 14.91 7.12 -5.02
N GLY A 327 13.63 7.35 -4.71
CA GLY A 327 12.59 6.33 -4.56
C GLY A 327 12.48 5.72 -3.15
N ARG A 328 13.33 6.12 -2.20
CA ARG A 328 13.18 5.69 -0.79
C ARG A 328 12.07 6.48 -0.08
N PRO A 329 11.24 5.83 0.77
CA PRO A 329 10.30 6.57 1.62
C PRO A 329 11.02 7.60 2.51
N SER A 330 10.39 8.76 2.69
CA SER A 330 10.83 9.82 3.60
C SER A 330 10.08 9.84 4.92
N THR A 331 9.00 9.05 5.07
CA THR A 331 8.19 8.96 6.30
C THR A 331 7.96 7.54 6.80
N SER A 332 7.66 7.41 8.09
CA SER A 332 7.47 6.14 8.80
C SER A 332 6.23 5.35 8.35
N SER A 333 6.17 4.07 8.70
CA SER A 333 5.11 3.11 8.33
C SER A 333 5.16 2.65 6.87
N PHE A 334 6.16 3.08 6.09
CA PHE A 334 6.41 2.66 4.69
C PHE A 334 7.45 1.53 4.60
N GLU A 335 7.63 0.74 5.65
CA GLU A 335 8.70 -0.28 5.69
C GLU A 335 8.47 -1.38 4.63
N TYR A 336 7.21 -1.69 4.28
CA TYR A 336 6.89 -2.56 3.14
C TYR A 336 7.43 -2.00 1.82
N GLN A 337 7.12 -0.74 1.49
CA GLN A 337 7.58 -0.07 0.28
C GLN A 337 9.11 -0.01 0.19
N ALA A 338 9.76 0.22 1.33
CA ALA A 338 11.21 0.24 1.43
C ALA A 338 11.80 -1.16 1.22
N LEU A 339 11.22 -2.20 1.81
CA LEU A 339 11.73 -3.56 1.71
C LEU A 339 11.47 -4.19 0.32
N ILE A 340 10.30 -3.99 -0.32
CA ILE A 340 10.03 -4.54 -1.68
C ILE A 340 10.97 -3.99 -2.76
N GLN A 341 11.55 -2.81 -2.56
CA GLN A 341 12.58 -2.25 -3.45
C GLN A 341 14.02 -2.58 -3.01
N SER A 342 14.24 -3.28 -1.90
CA SER A 342 15.58 -3.68 -1.48
C SER A 342 16.09 -4.82 -2.37
N LYS A 343 17.42 -4.95 -2.52
CA LYS A 343 17.98 -6.15 -3.16
C LYS A 343 17.87 -7.39 -2.25
N CYS A 344 17.72 -7.22 -0.95
CA CYS A 344 17.38 -8.30 0.00
C CYS A 344 16.05 -8.98 -0.38
N HIS A 345 15.02 -8.22 -0.74
CA HIS A 345 13.77 -8.76 -1.27
C HIS A 345 13.92 -9.23 -2.72
N LEU A 346 14.33 -8.33 -3.64
CA LEU A 346 14.35 -8.57 -5.08
C LEU A 346 15.29 -9.70 -5.55
N GLN A 347 16.26 -10.12 -4.71
CA GLN A 347 17.21 -11.19 -5.04
C GLN A 347 17.26 -12.30 -3.98
N GLY A 348 16.99 -11.99 -2.71
CA GLY A 348 17.02 -12.95 -1.60
C GLY A 348 15.65 -13.39 -1.08
N GLY A 349 14.55 -12.82 -1.57
CA GLY A 349 13.19 -13.15 -1.11
C GLY A 349 12.86 -12.69 0.32
N ALA A 350 13.66 -11.78 0.90
CA ALA A 350 13.50 -11.35 2.29
C ALA A 350 12.14 -10.70 2.57
N THR A 351 11.60 -10.94 3.77
CA THR A 351 10.32 -10.42 4.28
C THR A 351 10.52 -9.89 5.71
N CYS A 352 9.49 -9.29 6.32
CA CYS A 352 9.55 -8.86 7.73
C CYS A 352 9.99 -10.01 8.66
N LEU A 353 9.42 -11.21 8.48
CA LEU A 353 9.73 -12.41 9.25
C LEU A 353 11.10 -13.03 8.93
N THR A 354 11.86 -12.49 7.97
CA THR A 354 13.29 -12.80 7.86
C THR A 354 14.05 -12.23 9.06
N CYS A 355 13.76 -10.98 9.44
CA CYS A 355 14.52 -10.20 10.42
C CYS A 355 13.85 -10.11 11.81
N HIS A 356 12.52 -10.04 11.85
CA HIS A 356 11.72 -9.86 13.05
C HIS A 356 11.08 -11.17 13.52
N THR A 357 10.68 -11.25 14.79
CA THR A 357 9.87 -12.34 15.34
C THR A 357 8.37 -12.03 15.24
N ALA A 358 7.49 -12.92 15.71
CA ALA A 358 6.12 -12.54 16.01
C ALA A 358 6.07 -11.67 17.30
N PRO A 359 5.02 -10.85 17.50
CA PRO A 359 4.92 -9.95 18.66
C PRO A 359 4.70 -10.65 20.00
N HIS A 360 4.40 -11.95 20.00
CA HIS A 360 4.33 -12.79 21.19
C HIS A 360 5.66 -13.50 21.53
N ASP A 361 6.68 -13.41 20.66
CA ASP A 361 7.95 -14.13 20.84
C ASP A 361 9.01 -13.26 21.54
N PRO A 362 9.99 -13.87 22.23
CA PRO A 362 11.13 -13.15 22.78
C PRO A 362 11.99 -12.47 21.70
N HIS A 363 12.17 -11.16 21.81
CA HIS A 363 12.87 -10.34 20.83
C HIS A 363 13.90 -9.38 21.44
N ALA A 364 14.84 -8.92 20.62
CA ALA A 364 15.71 -7.78 20.90
C ALA A 364 14.97 -6.45 20.60
N PRO A 365 15.48 -5.29 21.06
CA PRO A 365 14.84 -3.99 20.81
C PRO A 365 14.51 -3.73 19.33
N ASN A 366 13.33 -3.15 19.07
CA ASN A 366 12.69 -3.01 17.75
C ASN A 366 12.25 -4.36 17.13
N GLU A 367 11.79 -5.29 17.96
CA GLU A 367 11.23 -6.59 17.54
C GLU A 367 12.18 -7.45 16.66
N VAL A 368 13.48 -7.23 16.75
CA VAL A 368 14.51 -7.95 15.98
C VAL A 368 14.79 -9.31 16.62
N LYS A 369 15.08 -10.35 15.83
CA LYS A 369 15.43 -11.68 16.33
C LYS A 369 16.58 -11.62 17.36
N PRO A 370 16.45 -12.28 18.53
CA PRO A 370 17.44 -12.21 19.59
C PRO A 370 18.72 -12.96 19.21
N LEU A 371 19.85 -12.58 19.83
CA LEU A 371 21.12 -13.29 19.66
C LEU A 371 21.02 -14.73 20.15
N THR A 372 21.42 -15.68 19.30
CA THR A 372 21.54 -17.08 19.71
C THR A 372 22.74 -17.26 20.64
N LYS A 373 22.69 -18.28 21.51
CA LYS A 373 23.81 -18.62 22.43
C LYS A 373 25.12 -19.00 21.74
N ALA A 374 25.10 -19.18 20.41
CA ALA A 374 26.26 -19.49 19.58
C ALA A 374 26.86 -18.26 18.86
N ALA A 375 26.26 -17.07 19.01
CA ALA A 375 26.78 -15.85 18.41
C ALA A 375 28.14 -15.45 19.02
N PRO A 376 29.12 -15.01 18.21
CA PRO A 376 30.41 -14.55 18.73
C PRO A 376 30.27 -13.38 19.71
N ALA A 377 31.16 -13.32 20.69
CA ALA A 377 31.24 -12.19 21.60
C ALA A 377 31.49 -10.89 20.81
N ARG A 378 30.63 -9.88 21.02
CA ARG A 378 30.53 -8.58 20.32
C ARG A 378 29.68 -8.53 19.03
N THR A 379 29.10 -9.63 18.55
CA THR A 379 28.07 -9.56 17.49
C THR A 379 26.77 -8.94 18.05
N SER A 380 26.20 -7.93 17.39
CA SER A 380 24.89 -7.37 17.74
C SER A 380 23.74 -8.19 17.14
N ALA A 381 22.52 -8.08 17.68
CA ALA A 381 21.34 -8.77 17.13
C ALA A 381 21.08 -8.42 15.65
N ASN A 382 21.32 -7.15 15.30
CA ASN A 382 21.24 -6.66 13.92
C ASN A 382 22.30 -7.33 13.03
N ALA A 383 23.56 -7.35 13.46
CA ALA A 383 24.65 -7.98 12.71
C ALA A 383 24.45 -9.50 12.54
N ALA A 384 23.92 -10.19 13.56
CA ALA A 384 23.53 -11.59 13.49
C ALA A 384 22.39 -11.83 12.49
N THR A 385 21.43 -10.90 12.41
CA THR A 385 20.35 -10.94 11.40
C THR A 385 20.91 -10.81 9.97
N CYS A 386 21.88 -9.91 9.76
CA CYS A 386 22.59 -9.81 8.48
C CYS A 386 23.47 -11.04 8.16
N GLN A 387 24.01 -11.72 9.19
CA GLN A 387 24.99 -12.81 9.04
C GLN A 387 24.47 -13.98 8.20
N GLY A 388 23.16 -14.27 8.22
CA GLY A 388 22.56 -15.36 7.45
C GLY A 388 22.80 -15.28 5.93
N CYS A 389 22.92 -14.07 5.37
CA CYS A 389 23.22 -13.84 3.96
C CYS A 389 24.58 -13.16 3.72
N HIS A 390 25.20 -12.59 4.76
CA HIS A 390 26.41 -11.75 4.66
C HIS A 390 27.52 -12.17 5.63
N ALA A 391 27.61 -13.47 5.96
CA ALA A 391 28.58 -14.03 6.91
C ALA A 391 30.03 -13.54 6.67
N GLU A 392 30.51 -13.51 5.43
CA GLU A 392 31.86 -13.04 5.08
C GLU A 392 32.09 -11.55 5.39
N VAL A 393 31.06 -10.72 5.29
CA VAL A 393 31.12 -9.27 5.56
C VAL A 393 31.00 -9.02 7.06
N VAL A 394 30.12 -9.73 7.76
CA VAL A 394 30.01 -9.69 9.22
C VAL A 394 31.32 -10.15 9.88
N ALA A 395 31.98 -11.17 9.33
CA ALA A 395 33.29 -11.65 9.79
C ALA A 395 34.46 -10.65 9.58
N GLN A 396 34.30 -9.64 8.71
CA GLN A 396 35.31 -8.59 8.53
C GLN A 396 35.24 -7.49 9.61
N GLY A 397 34.07 -7.25 10.20
CA GLY A 397 33.89 -6.30 11.30
C GLY A 397 34.45 -4.89 11.00
N ASP A 398 35.39 -4.44 11.81
CA ASP A 398 36.03 -3.12 11.68
C ASP A 398 36.83 -2.93 10.39
N LYS A 399 37.31 -4.03 9.78
CA LYS A 399 37.96 -4.00 8.45
C LYS A 399 36.99 -3.67 7.32
N HIS A 400 35.70 -4.02 7.48
CA HIS A 400 34.67 -3.64 6.53
C HIS A 400 34.11 -2.26 6.82
N THR A 401 33.77 -1.95 8.07
CA THR A 401 33.09 -0.68 8.42
C THR A 401 34.04 0.51 8.57
N HIS A 402 35.34 0.28 8.75
CA HIS A 402 36.38 1.28 9.03
C HIS A 402 36.17 2.13 10.31
N HIS A 403 35.20 1.77 11.15
CA HIS A 403 34.87 2.47 12.39
C HIS A 403 35.36 1.71 13.64
N LYS A 404 35.78 2.47 14.67
CA LYS A 404 36.20 1.91 15.98
C LYS A 404 35.11 1.91 17.06
N ALA A 405 34.07 2.74 16.90
CA ALA A 405 32.96 2.82 17.84
C ALA A 405 31.94 1.72 17.53
N ALA A 406 31.55 0.92 18.52
CA ALA A 406 30.67 -0.23 18.34
C ALA A 406 29.34 0.12 17.65
N ALA A 407 28.73 1.27 17.99
CA ALA A 407 27.50 1.75 17.36
C ALA A 407 27.64 2.03 15.85
N ALA A 408 28.85 2.34 15.36
CA ALA A 408 29.16 2.53 13.95
C ALA A 408 29.81 1.29 13.28
N GLN A 409 30.00 0.20 14.05
CA GLN A 409 30.36 -1.12 13.52
C GLN A 409 29.11 -1.97 13.22
N ASP A 410 27.94 -1.58 13.71
CA ASP A 410 26.68 -2.25 13.40
C ASP A 410 26.25 -1.96 11.94
N CYS A 411 25.87 -3.00 11.21
CA CYS A 411 25.46 -2.93 9.81
C CYS A 411 24.33 -1.91 9.58
N ILE A 412 23.39 -1.77 10.52
CA ILE A 412 22.24 -0.87 10.36
C ILE A 412 22.62 0.62 10.42
N ALA A 413 23.76 0.98 11.04
CA ALA A 413 24.20 2.37 11.13
C ALA A 413 24.49 2.98 9.75
N CYS A 414 24.94 2.16 8.80
CA CYS A 414 25.18 2.57 7.42
C CYS A 414 24.07 2.14 6.45
N HIS A 415 23.48 0.94 6.62
CA HIS A 415 22.53 0.37 5.64
C HIS A 415 21.05 0.56 5.98
N MET A 416 20.70 0.88 7.23
CA MET A 416 19.35 1.26 7.62
C MET A 416 19.36 2.56 8.46
N PRO A 417 20.00 3.63 7.97
CA PRO A 417 20.24 4.83 8.76
C PRO A 417 18.92 5.50 9.18
N PRO A 418 18.89 6.19 10.33
CA PRO A 418 17.70 6.86 10.85
C PRO A 418 17.40 8.17 10.09
N VAL A 419 17.07 8.07 8.81
CA VAL A 419 16.81 9.22 7.91
C VAL A 419 15.34 9.36 7.52
N VAL A 420 14.52 8.36 7.81
CA VAL A 420 13.06 8.40 7.60
C VAL A 420 12.43 9.23 8.73
N SER A 421 11.44 10.07 8.42
CA SER A 421 10.84 11.03 9.36
C SER A 421 9.39 10.68 9.73
N GLY A 422 9.17 10.23 10.96
CA GLY A 422 7.83 9.92 11.46
C GLY A 422 7.38 10.96 12.47
N VAL A 423 6.56 11.92 12.01
CA VAL A 423 6.01 13.03 12.81
C VAL A 423 7.08 13.98 13.35
N LEU A 424 7.81 13.61 14.41
CA LEU A 424 8.95 14.34 14.99
C LEU A 424 10.13 13.41 15.34
N ASP A 425 9.98 12.11 15.08
CA ASP A 425 10.94 11.05 15.36
C ASP A 425 11.66 10.60 14.08
N HIS A 426 12.81 9.95 14.24
CA HIS A 426 13.58 9.36 13.13
C HIS A 426 13.55 7.82 13.13
N PHE A 427 13.40 7.25 11.95
CA PHE A 427 13.15 5.82 11.71
C PHE A 427 14.17 5.24 10.72
N ALA A 428 14.45 3.95 10.87
CA ALA A 428 15.43 3.22 10.07
C ALA A 428 14.95 2.98 8.63
N ASP A 429 15.79 3.30 7.66
CA ASP A 429 15.52 3.08 6.23
C ASP A 429 15.59 1.59 5.86
N HIS A 430 14.45 0.99 5.51
CA HIS A 430 14.36 -0.43 5.14
C HIS A 430 14.69 -0.72 3.66
N ALA A 431 15.26 0.24 2.92
CA ALA A 431 15.75 0.03 1.55
C ALA A 431 17.02 -0.83 1.48
N LEU A 432 17.83 -0.85 2.56
CA LEU A 432 19.05 -1.66 2.72
C LEU A 432 20.12 -1.44 1.63
N ASP A 433 20.09 -0.30 0.94
CA ASP A 433 21.03 0.04 -0.13
C ASP A 433 22.42 0.47 0.42
N VAL A 434 23.39 0.60 -0.49
CA VAL A 434 24.68 1.25 -0.17
C VAL A 434 24.48 2.78 -0.13
N PRO A 435 24.96 3.51 0.90
CA PRO A 435 24.82 4.96 0.99
C PRO A 435 25.26 5.70 -0.27
N VAL A 436 24.54 6.75 -0.66
CA VAL A 436 24.86 7.60 -1.83
C VAL A 436 24.93 9.07 -1.42
N PRO A 437 26.05 9.54 -0.82
CA PRO A 437 26.22 10.96 -0.46
C PRO A 437 26.03 11.92 -1.64
N GLN A 438 26.34 11.50 -2.87
CA GLN A 438 26.14 12.28 -4.08
C GLN A 438 24.67 12.64 -4.33
N ASN A 439 23.70 11.83 -3.85
CA ASN A 439 22.28 12.17 -3.94
C ASN A 439 21.89 13.29 -2.97
N THR A 440 22.67 13.53 -1.90
CA THR A 440 22.47 14.69 -1.01
C THR A 440 22.89 15.98 -1.70
N ALA A 441 24.06 15.99 -2.36
CA ALA A 441 24.55 17.18 -3.06
C ALA A 441 23.72 17.56 -4.30
N ARG A 442 23.10 16.57 -4.97
CA ARG A 442 22.34 16.78 -6.22
C ARG A 442 20.82 16.93 -6.01
N HIS A 443 20.26 16.12 -5.12
CA HIS A 443 18.81 15.84 -5.05
C HIS A 443 18.21 16.05 -3.64
N ASP A 444 18.97 16.66 -2.72
CA ASP A 444 18.63 16.92 -1.31
C ASP A 444 18.26 15.66 -0.49
N VAL A 445 18.61 14.47 -1.00
CA VAL A 445 18.27 13.19 -0.38
C VAL A 445 19.26 12.87 0.76
N PRO A 446 18.82 12.56 1.99
CA PRO A 446 19.73 12.27 3.10
C PRO A 446 20.50 10.95 2.92
N ASN A 447 21.73 10.93 3.45
CA ASN A 447 22.65 9.80 3.41
C ASN A 447 23.14 9.43 4.83
N ALA A 448 23.55 8.17 5.02
CA ALA A 448 23.99 7.64 6.32
C ALA A 448 25.21 8.36 6.90
N CYS A 449 26.18 8.74 6.07
CA CYS A 449 27.44 9.34 6.52
C CYS A 449 27.20 10.69 7.20
N ASN A 450 26.46 11.59 6.54
CA ASN A 450 26.20 12.93 7.08
C ASN A 450 25.23 12.97 8.26
N ALA A 451 24.53 11.88 8.58
CA ALA A 451 23.74 11.77 9.82
C ALA A 451 24.64 11.83 11.08
N CYS A 452 25.90 11.39 10.98
CA CYS A 452 26.91 11.54 12.04
C CYS A 452 27.98 12.59 11.68
N HIS A 453 28.44 12.60 10.43
CA HIS A 453 29.45 13.52 9.91
C HIS A 453 28.82 14.85 9.46
N THR A 454 28.16 15.54 10.40
CA THR A 454 27.39 16.77 10.14
C THR A 454 28.22 17.99 9.75
N LYS A 455 29.56 17.91 9.86
CA LYS A 455 30.52 18.96 9.48
C LYS A 455 31.19 18.72 8.12
N GLU A 456 31.03 17.53 7.55
CA GLU A 456 31.67 17.13 6.30
C GLU A 456 30.75 17.38 5.11
N THR A 457 31.29 17.68 3.93
CA THR A 457 30.44 17.78 2.72
C THR A 457 30.03 16.38 2.22
N PRO A 458 28.88 16.24 1.56
CA PRO A 458 28.50 14.95 0.96
C PRO A 458 29.51 14.48 -0.09
N ASP A 459 30.18 15.39 -0.80
CA ASP A 459 31.25 15.04 -1.74
C ASP A 459 32.49 14.47 -1.03
N ALA A 460 32.89 15.02 0.11
CA ALA A 460 33.98 14.46 0.93
C ALA A 460 33.62 13.05 1.44
N MET A 461 32.37 12.83 1.85
CA MET A 461 31.86 11.50 2.23
C MET A 461 31.82 10.54 1.04
N GLY A 462 31.43 11.00 -0.16
CA GLY A 462 31.48 10.23 -1.39
C GLY A 462 32.91 9.83 -1.79
N GLN A 463 33.88 10.72 -1.62
CA GLN A 463 35.31 10.45 -1.85
C GLN A 463 35.87 9.44 -0.84
N ALA A 464 35.55 9.58 0.45
CA ALA A 464 35.95 8.64 1.50
C ALA A 464 35.38 7.24 1.24
N LEU A 465 34.09 7.15 0.91
CA LEU A 465 33.41 5.91 0.54
C LEU A 465 34.06 5.26 -0.68
N THR A 466 34.38 6.03 -1.73
CA THR A 466 35.06 5.53 -2.94
C THR A 466 36.47 5.01 -2.64
N LYS A 467 37.19 5.65 -1.69
CA LYS A 467 38.53 5.23 -1.26
C LYS A 467 38.52 3.92 -0.47
N TRP A 468 37.50 3.69 0.35
CA TRP A 468 37.36 2.49 1.18
C TRP A 468 36.74 1.31 0.44
N TRP A 469 35.68 1.54 -0.35
CA TRP A 469 34.98 0.51 -1.11
C TRP A 469 34.86 0.89 -2.60
N PRO A 470 35.94 0.81 -3.42
CA PRO A 470 35.90 1.25 -4.82
C PRO A 470 34.80 0.61 -5.68
N GLN A 471 34.41 -0.63 -5.36
CA GLN A 471 33.34 -1.35 -6.06
C GLN A 471 31.92 -0.85 -5.70
N ALA A 472 31.76 -0.07 -4.63
CA ALA A 472 30.47 0.49 -4.23
C ALA A 472 29.81 1.32 -5.34
N ALA A 473 30.62 2.02 -6.14
CA ALA A 473 30.17 2.85 -7.25
C ALA A 473 29.21 2.12 -8.21
N GLN A 474 29.42 0.81 -8.45
CA GLN A 474 28.53 -0.01 -9.28
C GLN A 474 27.14 -0.18 -8.65
N ARG A 475 27.07 -0.43 -7.34
CA ARG A 475 25.81 -0.57 -6.60
C ARG A 475 25.08 0.79 -6.49
N GLN A 476 25.83 1.86 -6.27
CA GLN A 476 25.30 3.23 -6.16
C GLN A 476 24.63 3.74 -7.46
N GLN A 477 25.03 3.23 -8.65
CA GLN A 477 24.42 3.63 -9.94
C GLN A 477 22.90 3.48 -9.96
N ARG A 478 22.35 2.51 -9.23
CA ARG A 478 20.90 2.31 -9.12
C ARG A 478 20.21 3.53 -8.52
N ARG A 479 20.61 3.96 -7.32
CA ARG A 479 19.99 5.10 -6.62
C ARG A 479 20.36 6.44 -7.23
N LEU A 480 21.50 6.56 -7.93
CA LEU A 480 21.80 7.70 -8.80
C LEU A 480 20.77 7.80 -9.95
N ARG A 481 20.56 6.70 -10.70
CA ARG A 481 19.59 6.64 -11.80
C ARG A 481 18.16 6.93 -11.34
N LEU A 482 17.73 6.37 -10.20
CA LEU A 482 16.40 6.60 -9.64
C LEU A 482 16.21 8.08 -9.25
N ALA A 483 17.22 8.72 -8.67
CA ALA A 483 17.19 10.15 -8.35
C ALA A 483 17.08 11.02 -9.61
N ASP A 484 17.91 10.77 -10.63
CA ASP A 484 17.81 11.46 -11.93
C ASP A 484 16.48 11.22 -12.64
N ALA A 485 15.83 10.08 -12.42
CA ALA A 485 14.54 9.73 -12.99
C ALA A 485 13.36 10.45 -12.31
N PHE A 486 13.30 10.52 -10.98
CA PHE A 486 12.11 11.01 -10.28
C PHE A 486 12.21 12.44 -9.74
N ASP A 487 13.40 13.01 -9.57
CA ASP A 487 13.53 14.39 -9.11
C ASP A 487 12.78 15.37 -10.05
N GLU A 488 12.15 16.40 -9.47
CA GLU A 488 11.58 17.47 -10.27
C GLU A 488 12.69 18.44 -10.74
N LYS A 489 13.83 18.53 -10.03
CA LYS A 489 15.03 19.27 -10.48
C LYS A 489 15.55 18.76 -11.83
N THR A 490 15.44 17.46 -12.11
CA THR A 490 15.89 16.84 -13.36
C THR A 490 14.75 16.59 -14.35
N ALA A 491 13.51 17.02 -14.07
CA ALA A 491 12.31 16.62 -14.80
C ALA A 491 12.45 16.75 -16.34
N ALA A 492 13.02 17.86 -16.83
CA ALA A 492 13.23 18.09 -18.26
C ALA A 492 14.15 17.04 -18.92
N GLN A 493 15.19 16.58 -18.20
CA GLN A 493 16.19 15.62 -18.70
C GLN A 493 15.85 14.17 -18.35
N SER A 494 14.85 13.95 -17.48
CA SER A 494 14.57 12.66 -16.83
C SER A 494 14.15 11.50 -17.75
N ARG A 495 13.89 11.75 -19.04
CA ARG A 495 13.40 10.74 -19.99
C ARG A 495 14.26 9.48 -20.05
N GLY A 496 15.55 9.63 -20.34
CA GLY A 496 16.49 8.51 -20.46
C GLY A 496 16.59 7.69 -19.17
N PRO A 497 16.82 8.32 -18.00
CA PRO A 497 16.76 7.66 -16.70
C PRO A 497 15.44 6.92 -16.44
N LEU A 498 14.29 7.52 -16.76
CA LEU A 498 12.97 6.91 -16.57
C LEU A 498 12.72 5.72 -17.51
N GLU A 499 13.04 5.84 -18.80
CA GLU A 499 12.95 4.74 -19.77
C GLU A 499 13.89 3.59 -19.37
N ALA A 500 15.09 3.89 -18.85
CA ALA A 500 16.02 2.90 -18.32
C ALA A 500 15.52 2.22 -17.03
N VAL A 501 14.86 2.95 -16.11
CA VAL A 501 14.20 2.34 -14.94
C VAL A 501 13.04 1.44 -15.38
N LEU A 502 12.19 1.90 -16.29
CA LEU A 502 11.04 1.12 -16.79
C LEU A 502 11.47 -0.19 -17.48
N ALA A 503 12.57 -0.15 -18.24
CA ALA A 503 13.12 -1.31 -18.94
C ALA A 503 13.88 -2.30 -18.04
N ASP A 504 14.38 -1.89 -16.87
CA ASP A 504 15.18 -2.73 -15.98
C ASP A 504 14.33 -3.84 -15.33
N THR A 505 14.41 -5.06 -15.85
CA THR A 505 13.65 -6.21 -15.36
C THR A 505 14.10 -6.72 -13.99
N ALA A 506 15.24 -6.24 -13.47
CA ALA A 506 15.71 -6.54 -12.12
C ALA A 506 15.37 -5.41 -11.12
N GLU A 507 14.58 -4.41 -11.52
CA GLU A 507 14.07 -3.35 -10.66
C GLU A 507 12.62 -3.64 -10.20
N ALA A 508 12.26 -3.13 -9.01
CA ALA A 508 10.95 -3.38 -8.41
C ALA A 508 9.79 -2.90 -9.31
N GLY A 509 8.75 -3.73 -9.46
CA GLY A 509 7.57 -3.41 -10.28
C GLY A 509 6.91 -2.08 -9.92
N THR A 510 6.96 -1.68 -8.64
CA THR A 510 6.46 -0.39 -8.14
C THR A 510 7.29 0.82 -8.59
N LEU A 511 8.62 0.73 -8.57
CA LEU A 511 9.50 1.79 -9.09
C LEU A 511 9.40 1.90 -10.62
N ARG A 512 9.20 0.76 -11.30
CA ARG A 512 8.93 0.71 -12.74
C ARG A 512 7.56 1.31 -13.08
N GLY A 513 6.54 1.07 -12.24
CA GLY A 513 5.20 1.67 -12.36
C GLY A 513 5.20 3.17 -12.11
N ALA A 514 5.94 3.64 -11.10
CA ALA A 514 6.22 5.06 -10.91
C ALA A 514 6.92 5.66 -12.14
N ALA A 515 7.93 4.99 -12.71
CA ALA A 515 8.60 5.47 -13.92
C ALA A 515 7.66 5.57 -15.14
N ALA A 516 6.79 4.58 -15.36
CA ALA A 516 5.73 4.63 -16.37
C ALA A 516 4.83 5.86 -16.20
N LYS A 517 4.37 6.14 -14.97
CA LYS A 517 3.51 7.29 -14.67
C LYS A 517 4.25 8.63 -14.78
N PHE A 518 5.52 8.72 -14.37
CA PHE A 518 6.34 9.92 -14.59
C PHE A 518 6.61 10.18 -16.09
N LEU A 519 6.85 9.14 -16.89
CA LEU A 519 6.97 9.27 -18.35
C LEU A 519 5.70 9.82 -18.99
N ALA A 520 4.54 9.24 -18.67
CA ALA A 520 3.24 9.73 -19.14
C ALA A 520 2.94 11.16 -18.67
N ARG A 521 3.29 11.50 -17.41
CA ARG A 521 3.12 12.84 -16.84
C ARG A 521 4.01 13.89 -17.53
N ARG A 522 5.29 13.59 -17.76
CA ARG A 522 6.30 14.56 -18.27
C ARG A 522 6.38 14.60 -19.80
N PHE A 523 6.41 13.46 -20.47
CA PHE A 523 6.65 13.34 -21.93
C PHE A 523 5.39 12.93 -22.73
N LYS A 524 4.23 12.84 -22.07
CA LYS A 524 2.91 12.65 -22.69
C LYS A 524 2.90 11.47 -23.68
N ARG A 525 2.53 11.72 -24.94
CA ARG A 525 2.42 10.69 -25.98
C ARG A 525 3.75 10.06 -26.37
N GLU A 526 4.88 10.73 -26.13
CA GLU A 526 6.20 10.20 -26.48
C GLU A 526 6.60 9.00 -25.61
N ALA A 527 5.97 8.83 -24.44
CA ALA A 527 6.13 7.66 -23.58
C ALA A 527 5.46 6.39 -24.14
N VAL A 528 4.44 6.53 -25.00
CA VAL A 528 3.54 5.44 -25.40
C VAL A 528 4.28 4.21 -25.97
N PRO A 529 5.31 4.32 -26.82
CA PRO A 529 6.07 3.16 -27.28
C PRO A 529 6.70 2.34 -26.15
N ALA A 530 7.32 3.01 -25.16
CA ALA A 530 7.95 2.35 -24.01
C ALA A 530 6.92 1.72 -23.06
N LEU A 531 5.80 2.42 -22.82
CA LEU A 531 4.69 1.91 -22.01
C LEU A 531 4.10 0.64 -22.64
N ARG A 532 3.79 0.67 -23.93
CA ARG A 532 3.22 -0.47 -24.68
C ARG A 532 4.19 -1.65 -24.78
N ALA A 533 5.47 -1.39 -25.00
CA ALA A 533 6.49 -2.44 -25.03
C ALA A 533 6.60 -3.15 -23.67
N THR A 534 6.62 -2.39 -22.57
CA THR A 534 6.70 -2.95 -21.21
C THR A 534 5.43 -3.74 -20.86
N LEU A 535 4.24 -3.22 -21.20
CA LEU A 535 2.95 -3.85 -20.91
C LEU A 535 2.84 -5.27 -21.50
N LYS A 536 3.43 -5.50 -22.67
CA LYS A 536 3.46 -6.80 -23.36
C LYS A 536 4.48 -7.79 -22.79
N GLY A 537 5.50 -7.30 -22.08
CA GLY A 537 6.63 -8.10 -21.59
C GLY A 537 6.58 -8.44 -20.10
N THR A 538 5.58 -7.95 -19.34
CA THR A 538 5.50 -8.17 -17.89
C THR A 538 4.25 -8.96 -17.48
N THR A 539 4.37 -9.74 -16.42
CA THR A 539 3.26 -10.44 -15.75
C THR A 539 2.85 -9.80 -14.42
N ASP A 540 3.69 -8.91 -13.87
CA ASP A 540 3.45 -8.18 -12.62
C ASP A 540 2.13 -7.39 -12.70
N SER A 541 1.23 -7.60 -11.73
CA SER A 541 -0.10 -7.00 -11.67
C SER A 541 -0.07 -5.50 -11.33
N THR A 542 0.86 -5.08 -10.49
CA THR A 542 1.00 -3.68 -10.06
C THR A 542 1.58 -2.85 -11.21
N LEU A 543 2.68 -3.32 -11.81
CA LEU A 543 3.29 -2.67 -12.98
C LEU A 543 2.32 -2.61 -14.16
N ARG A 544 1.52 -3.67 -14.43
CA ARG A 544 0.48 -3.61 -15.47
C ARG A 544 -0.62 -2.61 -15.15
N SER A 545 -1.09 -2.54 -13.91
CA SER A 545 -2.05 -1.51 -13.49
C SER A 545 -1.50 -0.10 -13.66
N ASP A 546 -0.24 0.15 -13.29
CA ASP A 546 0.39 1.47 -13.45
C ASP A 546 0.62 1.83 -14.92
N LEU A 547 0.95 0.85 -15.77
CA LEU A 547 1.07 1.03 -17.23
C LEU A 547 -0.29 1.34 -17.89
N ILE A 548 -1.37 0.71 -17.42
CA ILE A 548 -2.72 1.01 -17.89
C ILE A 548 -3.15 2.43 -17.47
N ASP A 549 -2.99 2.79 -16.19
CA ASP A 549 -3.22 4.14 -15.67
C ASP A 549 -2.43 5.18 -16.50
N ALA A 550 -1.15 4.89 -16.79
CA ALA A 550 -0.27 5.76 -17.59
C ALA A 550 -0.76 5.94 -19.04
N LEU A 551 -1.10 4.84 -19.74
CA LEU A 551 -1.65 4.88 -21.10
C LEU A 551 -3.00 5.59 -21.18
N GLY A 552 -3.84 5.40 -20.17
CA GLY A 552 -5.12 6.12 -20.01
C GLY A 552 -4.93 7.62 -19.85
N SER A 553 -3.98 8.05 -19.00
CA SER A 553 -3.70 9.46 -18.71
C SER A 553 -3.26 10.30 -19.93
N VAL A 554 -2.78 9.64 -20.99
CA VAL A 554 -2.33 10.28 -22.25
C VAL A 554 -3.24 9.97 -23.45
N ASN A 555 -4.40 9.32 -23.23
CA ASN A 555 -5.37 8.94 -24.27
C ASN A 555 -4.72 8.12 -25.41
N ALA A 556 -3.90 7.12 -25.06
CA ALA A 556 -3.15 6.28 -26.00
C ALA A 556 -4.04 5.23 -26.70
N ARG A 557 -5.01 5.67 -27.50
CA ARG A 557 -5.98 4.80 -28.21
C ARG A 557 -5.34 3.74 -29.10
N GLU A 558 -4.12 3.98 -29.59
CA GLU A 558 -3.29 3.01 -30.30
C GLU A 558 -2.94 1.75 -29.48
N ALA A 559 -3.07 1.80 -28.15
CA ALA A 559 -2.86 0.66 -27.24
C ALA A 559 -4.13 -0.20 -27.01
N THR A 560 -5.26 0.11 -27.64
CA THR A 560 -6.55 -0.59 -27.42
C THR A 560 -6.45 -2.12 -27.51
N GLU A 561 -5.87 -2.67 -28.57
CA GLU A 561 -5.70 -4.14 -28.72
C GLU A 561 -4.67 -4.75 -27.74
N ASP A 562 -3.84 -3.93 -27.10
CA ASP A 562 -2.93 -4.37 -26.03
C ASP A 562 -3.65 -4.44 -24.67
N LEU A 563 -4.72 -3.65 -24.49
CA LEU A 563 -5.54 -3.59 -23.28
C LEU A 563 -6.68 -4.60 -23.28
N VAL A 564 -7.25 -4.94 -24.44
CA VAL A 564 -8.41 -5.85 -24.56
C VAL A 564 -8.18 -7.25 -23.96
N PRO A 565 -6.99 -7.90 -24.09
CA PRO A 565 -6.71 -9.15 -23.39
C PRO A 565 -6.75 -9.01 -21.86
N LEU A 566 -6.40 -7.84 -21.32
CA LEU A 566 -6.29 -7.57 -19.89
C LEU A 566 -7.65 -7.44 -19.19
N LEU A 567 -8.74 -7.32 -19.95
CA LEU A 567 -10.11 -7.48 -19.44
C LEU A 567 -10.35 -8.85 -18.81
N LYS A 568 -9.53 -9.86 -19.14
CA LYS A 568 -9.57 -11.23 -18.60
C LYS A 568 -8.39 -11.56 -17.67
N ASP A 569 -7.63 -10.56 -17.21
CA ASP A 569 -6.47 -10.81 -16.35
C ASP A 569 -6.85 -11.41 -14.99
N GLY A 570 -5.91 -12.12 -14.35
CA GLY A 570 -6.10 -12.65 -13.00
C GLY A 570 -6.29 -11.56 -11.94
N SER A 571 -5.62 -10.42 -12.05
CA SER A 571 -5.72 -9.32 -11.07
C SER A 571 -6.91 -8.42 -11.33
N LEU A 572 -7.72 -8.17 -10.30
CA LEU A 572 -8.87 -7.25 -10.36
C LEU A 572 -8.45 -5.82 -10.70
N TRP A 573 -7.30 -5.35 -10.19
CA TRP A 573 -6.74 -4.04 -10.54
C TRP A 573 -6.50 -3.89 -12.04
N VAL A 574 -5.96 -4.95 -12.67
CA VAL A 574 -5.68 -4.99 -14.11
C VAL A 574 -6.98 -5.07 -14.92
N ARG A 575 -7.94 -5.92 -14.53
CA ARG A 575 -9.27 -6.00 -15.18
C ARG A 575 -10.01 -4.66 -15.13
N GLN A 576 -10.10 -4.06 -13.94
CA GLN A 576 -10.75 -2.77 -13.71
C GLN A 576 -10.05 -1.63 -14.47
N GLY A 577 -8.72 -1.52 -14.36
CA GLY A 577 -7.95 -0.50 -15.06
C GLY A 577 -8.12 -0.59 -16.58
N ALA A 578 -8.10 -1.80 -17.14
CA ALA A 578 -8.31 -2.02 -18.58
C ALA A 578 -9.72 -1.62 -19.01
N ALA A 579 -10.76 -2.01 -18.25
CA ALA A 579 -12.15 -1.66 -18.54
C ALA A 579 -12.39 -0.14 -18.47
N LEU A 580 -11.89 0.54 -17.43
CA LEU A 580 -11.99 2.00 -17.28
C LEU A 580 -11.25 2.75 -18.39
N THR A 581 -10.06 2.27 -18.79
CA THR A 581 -9.24 2.91 -19.83
C THR A 581 -9.86 2.71 -21.22
N LEU A 582 -10.36 1.51 -21.54
CA LEU A 582 -11.07 1.26 -22.79
C LEU A 582 -12.37 2.09 -22.87
N ALA A 583 -13.07 2.29 -21.75
CA ALA A 583 -14.24 3.17 -21.68
C ALA A 583 -13.93 4.67 -21.86
N SER A 584 -12.73 5.12 -21.49
CA SER A 584 -12.27 6.51 -21.74
C SER A 584 -11.80 6.70 -23.18
N PHE A 585 -11.24 5.67 -23.81
CA PHE A 585 -10.91 5.64 -25.24
C PHE A 585 -12.18 5.59 -26.12
N GLY A 586 -13.28 5.05 -25.58
CA GLY A 586 -14.57 4.91 -26.26
C GLY A 586 -14.79 3.54 -26.92
N ASP A 587 -14.05 2.51 -26.50
CA ASP A 587 -14.16 1.17 -27.06
C ASP A 587 -15.41 0.44 -26.54
N ALA A 588 -16.17 -0.17 -27.44
CA ALA A 588 -17.42 -0.85 -27.10
C ALA A 588 -17.23 -2.08 -26.20
N ARG A 589 -16.06 -2.74 -26.23
CA ARG A 589 -15.74 -3.92 -25.41
C ARG A 589 -15.64 -3.58 -23.92
N ALA A 590 -15.49 -2.31 -23.57
CA ALA A 590 -15.44 -1.86 -22.19
C ALA A 590 -16.78 -2.01 -21.45
N MET A 591 -17.91 -1.80 -22.13
CA MET A 591 -19.24 -1.82 -21.49
C MET A 591 -19.56 -3.17 -20.81
N PRO A 592 -19.53 -4.33 -21.49
CA PRO A 592 -19.82 -5.61 -20.85
C PRO A 592 -18.79 -6.00 -19.78
N ALA A 593 -17.55 -5.49 -19.86
CA ALA A 593 -16.55 -5.71 -18.82
C ALA A 593 -16.84 -4.88 -17.55
N LEU A 594 -17.28 -3.63 -17.69
CA LEU A 594 -17.74 -2.82 -16.56
C LEU A 594 -19.04 -3.38 -15.96
N GLU A 595 -19.98 -3.83 -16.79
CA GLU A 595 -21.22 -4.47 -16.35
C GLU A 595 -20.95 -5.79 -15.59
N ALA A 596 -20.00 -6.61 -16.03
CA ALA A 596 -19.56 -7.78 -15.28
C ALA A 596 -18.94 -7.40 -13.92
N LEU A 597 -17.97 -6.47 -13.92
CA LEU A 597 -17.31 -5.99 -12.70
C LEU A 597 -18.27 -5.31 -11.71
N ALA A 598 -19.39 -4.75 -12.18
CA ALA A 598 -20.42 -4.13 -11.34
C ALA A 598 -21.39 -5.14 -10.69
N ASN A 599 -21.59 -6.32 -11.29
CA ASN A 599 -22.69 -7.23 -10.92
C ASN A 599 -22.25 -8.63 -10.45
N GLN A 600 -20.98 -9.02 -10.65
CA GLN A 600 -20.46 -10.28 -10.11
C GLN A 600 -20.31 -10.19 -8.56
N PRO A 601 -20.70 -11.22 -7.77
CA PRO A 601 -20.63 -11.16 -6.31
C PRO A 601 -19.25 -10.74 -5.78
N GLU A 602 -18.19 -11.36 -6.30
CA GLU A 602 -16.79 -11.15 -5.93
C GLU A 602 -16.19 -9.80 -6.36
N THR A 603 -16.96 -8.98 -7.07
CA THR A 603 -16.60 -7.60 -7.45
C THR A 603 -17.70 -6.59 -7.13
N SER A 604 -18.79 -7.00 -6.50
CA SER A 604 -19.99 -6.18 -6.28
C SER A 604 -19.77 -4.96 -5.38
N GLY A 605 -18.63 -4.89 -4.69
CA GLY A 605 -18.15 -3.75 -3.92
C GLY A 605 -17.25 -2.76 -4.68
N LEU A 606 -16.94 -3.01 -5.96
CA LEU A 606 -16.13 -2.09 -6.77
C LEU A 606 -16.90 -0.81 -7.10
N VAL A 607 -16.43 0.32 -6.59
CA VAL A 607 -17.06 1.64 -6.81
C VAL A 607 -16.89 2.12 -8.26
N GLN A 608 -15.69 1.93 -8.84
CA GLN A 608 -15.32 2.55 -10.12
C GLN A 608 -16.10 2.06 -11.36
N PRO A 609 -16.49 0.76 -11.48
CA PRO A 609 -17.38 0.30 -12.54
C PRO A 609 -18.69 1.08 -12.59
N HIS A 610 -19.40 1.21 -11.46
CA HIS A 610 -20.62 2.00 -11.35
C HIS A 610 -20.38 3.47 -11.71
N VAL A 611 -19.31 4.10 -11.20
CA VAL A 611 -18.97 5.49 -11.55
C VAL A 611 -18.74 5.67 -13.06
N MET A 612 -18.07 4.74 -13.73
CA MET A 612 -17.85 4.81 -15.19
C MET A 612 -19.12 4.50 -15.99
N LEU A 613 -19.93 3.53 -15.57
CA LEU A 613 -21.23 3.23 -16.19
C LEU A 613 -22.17 4.44 -16.08
N GLY A 614 -22.24 5.08 -14.92
CA GLY A 614 -22.99 6.33 -14.72
C GLY A 614 -22.50 7.45 -15.64
N GLN A 615 -21.19 7.67 -15.73
CA GLN A 615 -20.60 8.64 -16.65
C GLN A 615 -20.84 8.31 -18.14
N LEU A 616 -20.89 7.02 -18.52
CA LEU A 616 -21.22 6.57 -19.87
C LEU A 616 -22.69 6.84 -20.20
N ALA A 617 -23.60 6.59 -19.24
CA ALA A 617 -25.02 6.88 -19.36
C ALA A 617 -25.27 8.41 -19.47
N MET A 618 -24.58 9.24 -18.68
CA MET A 618 -24.60 10.71 -18.84
C MET A 618 -24.23 11.13 -20.27
N ARG A 619 -23.17 10.55 -20.85
CA ARG A 619 -22.75 10.86 -22.23
C ARG A 619 -23.79 10.47 -23.28
N LYS A 620 -24.58 9.42 -23.02
CA LYS A 620 -25.73 9.00 -23.85
C LYS A 620 -27.04 9.78 -23.57
N ARG A 621 -27.05 10.68 -22.57
CA ARG A 621 -28.25 11.32 -22.00
C ARG A 621 -29.26 10.32 -21.37
N ASP A 622 -28.83 9.12 -21.03
CA ASP A 622 -29.62 8.19 -20.22
C ASP A 622 -29.52 8.59 -18.74
N VAL A 623 -30.39 9.52 -18.36
CA VAL A 623 -30.48 10.06 -16.99
C VAL A 623 -30.89 8.97 -16.00
N VAL A 624 -31.72 8.00 -16.40
CA VAL A 624 -32.25 6.96 -15.49
C VAL A 624 -31.13 5.99 -15.10
N THR A 625 -30.39 5.46 -16.07
CA THR A 625 -29.20 4.63 -15.78
C THR A 625 -28.13 5.44 -15.05
N ALA A 626 -27.87 6.68 -15.46
CA ALA A 626 -26.86 7.51 -14.79
C ALA A 626 -27.15 7.74 -13.30
N THR A 627 -28.41 8.03 -12.95
CA THR A 627 -28.84 8.19 -11.55
C THR A 627 -28.72 6.88 -10.77
N ARG A 628 -29.13 5.74 -11.37
CA ARG A 628 -29.02 4.42 -10.72
C ARG A 628 -27.58 4.05 -10.38
N GLU A 629 -26.67 4.18 -11.34
CA GLU A 629 -25.27 3.78 -11.15
C GLU A 629 -24.55 4.72 -10.16
N PHE A 630 -24.86 6.02 -10.14
CA PHE A 630 -24.28 6.92 -9.14
C PHE A 630 -24.86 6.72 -7.73
N GLU A 631 -26.16 6.45 -7.58
CA GLU A 631 -26.71 6.07 -6.26
C GLU A 631 -26.03 4.78 -5.75
N ARG A 632 -25.90 3.75 -6.60
CA ARG A 632 -25.20 2.51 -6.23
C ARG A 632 -23.72 2.74 -5.88
N ALA A 633 -23.03 3.65 -6.56
CA ALA A 633 -21.67 4.05 -6.20
C ALA A 633 -21.60 4.76 -4.83
N LEU A 634 -22.64 5.49 -4.43
CA LEU A 634 -22.74 6.12 -3.10
C LEU A 634 -23.19 5.17 -2.00
N ASP A 635 -23.92 4.10 -2.31
CA ASP A 635 -24.22 3.05 -1.33
C ASP A 635 -22.93 2.30 -0.91
N LEU A 636 -21.97 2.19 -1.83
CA LEU A 636 -20.63 1.64 -1.59
C LEU A 636 -19.66 2.67 -1.00
N GLN A 637 -19.76 3.94 -1.43
CA GLN A 637 -18.86 5.02 -1.01
C GLN A 637 -19.61 6.36 -0.86
N PRO A 638 -20.35 6.56 0.25
CA PRO A 638 -21.17 7.77 0.47
C PRO A 638 -20.33 9.06 0.46
N TYR A 639 -19.07 8.95 0.90
CA TYR A 639 -18.12 10.05 0.98
C TYR A 639 -17.48 10.46 -0.37
N ASN A 640 -18.01 9.98 -1.50
CA ASN A 640 -17.53 10.37 -2.83
C ASN A 640 -18.16 11.70 -3.30
N ALA A 641 -17.53 12.81 -2.92
CA ALA A 641 -17.98 14.17 -3.26
C ALA A 641 -18.14 14.42 -4.77
N ASP A 642 -17.31 13.81 -5.63
CA ASP A 642 -17.39 13.94 -7.08
C ASP A 642 -18.63 13.23 -7.66
N VAL A 643 -19.03 12.10 -7.08
CA VAL A 643 -20.26 11.39 -7.47
C VAL A 643 -21.49 12.13 -6.94
N LEU A 644 -21.46 12.63 -5.71
CA LEU A 644 -22.53 13.47 -5.13
C LEU A 644 -22.82 14.71 -5.99
N VAL A 645 -21.78 15.40 -6.47
CA VAL A 645 -21.90 16.53 -7.39
C VAL A 645 -22.53 16.14 -8.74
N ARG A 646 -22.16 14.98 -9.31
CA ARG A 646 -22.74 14.49 -10.59
C ARG A 646 -24.18 14.03 -10.43
N LEU A 647 -24.52 13.42 -9.30
CA LEU A 647 -25.87 13.01 -8.97
C LEU A 647 -26.78 14.22 -8.74
N ALA A 648 -26.26 15.29 -8.14
CA ALA A 648 -26.96 16.57 -8.04
C ALA A 648 -27.28 17.18 -9.42
N ASP A 649 -26.32 17.16 -10.35
CA ASP A 649 -26.53 17.63 -11.73
C ASP A 649 -27.68 16.85 -12.41
N LEU A 650 -27.76 15.53 -12.20
CA LEU A 650 -28.86 14.71 -12.72
C LEU A 650 -30.20 15.05 -12.06
N TYR A 651 -30.25 15.25 -10.74
CA TYR A 651 -31.49 15.64 -10.07
C TYR A 651 -31.98 17.03 -10.50
N MET A 652 -31.07 17.97 -10.76
CA MET A 652 -31.43 19.27 -11.35
C MET A 652 -31.99 19.10 -12.78
N VAL A 653 -31.40 18.24 -13.62
CA VAL A 653 -31.93 17.91 -14.96
C VAL A 653 -33.29 17.21 -14.90
N GLN A 654 -33.58 16.45 -13.85
CA GLN A 654 -34.90 15.85 -13.58
C GLN A 654 -35.91 16.83 -12.96
N GLY A 655 -35.54 18.11 -12.73
CA GLY A 655 -36.38 19.10 -12.06
C GLY A 655 -36.47 18.95 -10.53
N ASN A 656 -35.82 17.94 -9.94
CA ASN A 656 -35.74 17.74 -8.50
C ASN A 656 -34.61 18.59 -7.88
N VAL A 657 -34.80 19.91 -7.92
CA VAL A 657 -33.85 20.91 -7.40
C VAL A 657 -33.56 20.70 -5.91
N ALA A 658 -34.54 20.25 -5.13
CA ALA A 658 -34.38 19.96 -3.70
C ALA A 658 -33.40 18.81 -3.43
N LYS A 659 -33.58 17.64 -4.09
CA LYS A 659 -32.62 16.53 -3.96
C LYS A 659 -31.27 16.88 -4.60
N GLY A 660 -31.24 17.74 -5.62
CA GLY A 660 -30.01 18.31 -6.14
C GLY A 660 -29.22 19.09 -5.08
N ARG A 661 -29.88 20.01 -4.36
CA ARG A 661 -29.30 20.81 -3.29
C ARG A 661 -28.75 19.94 -2.16
N GLU A 662 -29.56 18.99 -1.69
CA GLU A 662 -29.23 18.04 -0.63
C GLU A 662 -27.90 17.29 -0.90
N ARG A 663 -27.69 16.77 -2.12
CA ARG A 663 -26.47 16.03 -2.47
C ARG A 663 -25.24 16.94 -2.61
N LEU A 664 -25.40 18.21 -2.96
CA LEU A 664 -24.30 19.19 -2.95
C LEU A 664 -23.90 19.57 -1.52
N GLU A 665 -24.87 19.67 -0.62
CA GLU A 665 -24.63 19.89 0.81
C GLU A 665 -24.01 18.64 1.46
N GLU A 666 -24.38 17.44 1.04
CA GLU A 666 -23.69 16.19 1.41
C GLU A 666 -22.25 16.15 0.88
N ALA A 667 -21.99 16.62 -0.34
CA ALA A 667 -20.64 16.72 -0.88
C ALA A 667 -19.74 17.65 -0.03
N LEU A 668 -20.30 18.74 0.50
CA LEU A 668 -19.60 19.64 1.42
C LEU A 668 -19.45 19.09 2.85
N ARG A 669 -20.26 18.12 3.29
CA ARG A 669 -20.02 17.40 4.56
C ARG A 669 -18.77 16.51 4.50
N PHE A 670 -18.43 15.98 3.33
CA PHE A 670 -17.27 15.10 3.13
C PHE A 670 -16.02 15.81 2.58
N ASP A 671 -16.20 16.79 1.68
CA ASP A 671 -15.14 17.70 1.23
C ASP A 671 -15.61 19.17 1.31
N PRO A 672 -15.36 19.83 2.46
CA PRO A 672 -15.71 21.24 2.65
C PRO A 672 -14.98 22.20 1.70
N GLN A 673 -14.02 21.75 0.88
CA GLN A 673 -13.38 22.55 -0.18
C GLN A 673 -13.81 22.17 -1.61
N SER A 674 -14.83 21.32 -1.77
CA SER A 674 -15.35 20.94 -3.10
C SER A 674 -15.86 22.15 -3.88
N ARG A 675 -14.97 22.71 -4.73
CA ARG A 675 -15.24 23.88 -5.59
C ARG A 675 -16.46 23.64 -6.48
N SER A 676 -16.57 22.42 -7.00
CA SER A 676 -17.69 21.98 -7.84
C SER A 676 -19.04 22.03 -7.10
N ALA A 677 -19.07 21.73 -5.80
CA ALA A 677 -20.27 21.82 -4.97
C ALA A 677 -20.59 23.26 -4.58
N LYS A 678 -19.60 24.03 -4.06
CA LYS A 678 -19.76 25.46 -3.72
C LYS A 678 -20.27 26.27 -4.92
N GLN A 679 -19.73 26.03 -6.11
CA GLN A 679 -20.14 26.71 -7.36
C GLN A 679 -21.62 26.46 -7.69
N ARG A 680 -22.10 25.21 -7.60
CA ARG A 680 -23.48 24.85 -7.94
C ARG A 680 -24.47 25.43 -6.92
N LEU A 681 -24.19 25.29 -5.62
CA LEU A 681 -25.03 25.86 -4.57
C LEU A 681 -25.18 27.38 -4.70
N GLY A 682 -24.13 28.09 -5.11
CA GLY A 682 -24.16 29.53 -5.39
C GLY A 682 -24.90 29.94 -6.68
N MET A 683 -25.26 28.98 -7.55
CA MET A 683 -26.09 29.20 -8.75
C MET A 683 -27.57 28.84 -8.51
N MET A 684 -27.89 28.16 -7.41
CA MET A 684 -29.26 27.76 -7.07
C MET A 684 -29.98 28.89 -6.32
N PRO A 685 -31.30 29.08 -6.51
CA PRO A 685 -32.09 29.97 -5.68
C PRO A 685 -31.93 29.65 -4.19
N ALA A 686 -32.03 30.69 -3.34
CA ALA A 686 -32.09 30.51 -1.90
C ALA A 686 -33.27 29.56 -1.53
N PRO A 687 -33.10 28.70 -0.51
CA PRO A 687 -34.12 27.75 -0.08
C PRO A 687 -35.33 28.45 0.56
#